data_AF-A0A934NBJ1-F1
#
_entry.id   AF-A0A934NBJ1-F1
#
_cell.length_a   1.000
_cell.length_b   1.000
_cell.length_c   1.000
_cell.angle_alpha   90.00
_cell.angle_beta   90.00
_cell.angle_gamma   90.00
#
_symmetry.space_group_name_H-M   'P 1'
#
loop_
_entity.id
_entity.type
_entity.pdbx_description
1 polymer ?
#
loop_
_entity_poly.entity_id
_entity_poly.type
_entity_poly.pdbx_seq_one_letter_code
_entity_poly.pdbx_strand_id
1 'polypeptide(L)'
;MSRWNDAPGPRRADRLALVLMAATALAFATFSASRPAEAAPPQDQVLVPVGGSALGGLTTNPALSPLFSVNTHDYVIRCGVGLNVVSLHLIAATGTIQAGGQSGATVDLSVNLGEGQAAVVGSSANQYWIRCLPHDFPVLQIANQHSPPPGWYLTGNITSSTTGPASGLYAMILDNNGTPVWYQAAPGGAINVEQLPGNNIAWIPSVGPGLGSDPNGAFGLYNLDSQTTSSVRAPLPPTDPHELLQLANGNRMLIGSPAPIGQAFVDCVLQEVNPQGGLVWSWKASDHISLTESTRAQPVNYNGRQVQDVYHCNSIDVDQTTGNVLLSVRHTDAVYLINKVSKNVIWKMGGNTTREAGAVYLNIVNPADRFYAQHDARFRPNGDISLYDDHSQQATGNARGVEYAINPGAGTATLNFSYQNGPISNATGSFRRNAVGTDNIVGWGIRGGSGFDEFDATGGTAQGLLMTMRFPNGESEYRVVKVDPSALDVNLLRSTAGLPRPVSPSTLWQPLGGVLTSRPAAASWSPDRLDAFVRGSDQQTWHIWSSNGQWSGWEPLGGSLTSGPGVASWSAGRLDVFVRGSDQQLWHQWFDGNHWSGWEPLGGVLASSPSAASWSGGRLDVVVEGSDQQVWHRWFDGNQWNGWEPLGGQTNADPAVASWSAGRLDIFVRNLEGTLGHRFYEGQWSPWEWFAGSLTSGPSATSAFSGQLDVVGGGVSGVPQRFEYSSGWRNWQSLGGATTQTPAATRRDSLNEDVFVTGTDGQLYHTALSSAPGFGAATRQQAAPSRQAAPSQSDAGRL
;
A
#
# COMPACT_ATOMS: atom_id res chain seq x y z
N MET A 1 58.69 -42.30 -41.85
CA MET A 1 59.91 -41.50 -41.62
C MET A 1 59.57 -40.55 -40.47
N SER A 2 59.63 -41.03 -39.21
CA SER A 2 60.76 -40.95 -38.25
C SER A 2 60.82 -39.60 -37.52
N ARG A 3 60.87 -39.44 -36.20
CA ARG A 3 60.78 -40.23 -34.94
C ARG A 3 60.76 -39.12 -33.83
N TRP A 4 60.17 -39.20 -32.63
CA TRP A 4 60.51 -39.95 -31.40
C TRP A 4 59.47 -39.49 -30.34
N ASN A 5 58.62 -40.36 -29.80
CA ASN A 5 58.69 -41.12 -28.52
C ASN A 5 58.05 -40.45 -27.28
N ASP A 6 56.94 -41.09 -26.87
CA ASP A 6 56.54 -41.55 -25.53
C ASP A 6 56.22 -40.59 -24.36
N ALA A 7 54.98 -40.77 -23.85
CA ALA A 7 54.42 -40.40 -22.54
C ALA A 7 55.02 -41.29 -21.40
N PRO A 8 54.66 -41.22 -20.08
CA PRO A 8 53.48 -40.62 -19.39
C PRO A 8 53.76 -39.92 -18.00
N GLY A 9 52.69 -39.50 -17.27
CA GLY A 9 52.68 -38.76 -15.96
C GLY A 9 53.29 -39.47 -14.72
N PRO A 10 52.98 -39.18 -13.41
CA PRO A 10 51.84 -38.47 -12.79
C PRO A 10 52.12 -37.64 -11.46
N ARG A 11 51.04 -37.07 -10.86
CA ARG A 11 50.67 -36.80 -9.42
C ARG A 11 51.63 -36.19 -8.34
N ARG A 12 51.09 -35.14 -7.67
CA ARG A 12 51.06 -34.74 -6.23
C ARG A 12 52.32 -34.90 -5.32
N ALA A 13 52.73 -33.80 -4.64
CA ALA A 13 52.50 -33.55 -3.20
C ALA A 13 53.44 -32.47 -2.59
N ASP A 14 52.85 -31.64 -1.73
CA ASP A 14 53.35 -31.11 -0.44
C ASP A 14 54.47 -30.04 -0.30
N ARG A 15 53.99 -28.94 0.33
CA ARG A 15 54.54 -28.16 1.47
C ARG A 15 55.41 -26.91 1.23
N LEU A 16 54.80 -25.79 1.65
CA LEU A 16 55.31 -24.60 2.37
C LEU A 16 56.80 -24.23 2.22
N ALA A 17 57.06 -22.98 1.80
CA ALA A 17 57.34 -21.87 2.72
C ALA A 17 57.63 -20.56 1.96
N LEU A 18 56.97 -19.48 2.43
CA LEU A 18 57.43 -18.08 2.57
C LEU A 18 58.31 -17.45 1.48
N VAL A 19 57.88 -16.30 0.94
CA VAL A 19 58.62 -15.01 0.96
C VAL A 19 57.81 -13.90 0.25
N LEU A 20 57.71 -12.78 0.96
CA LEU A 20 57.51 -11.39 0.52
C LEU A 20 57.63 -11.13 -1.00
N MET A 21 56.66 -10.42 -1.57
CA MET A 21 56.91 -9.58 -2.75
C MET A 21 56.28 -8.19 -2.59
N ALA A 22 57.16 -7.21 -2.75
CA ALA A 22 56.87 -5.81 -2.89
C ALA A 22 56.17 -5.53 -4.23
N ALA A 23 55.24 -4.58 -4.16
CA ALA A 23 54.49 -4.07 -5.28
C ALA A 23 55.36 -3.19 -6.21
N THR A 24 55.17 -3.31 -7.52
CA THR A 24 55.19 -2.14 -8.39
C THR A 24 54.30 -2.34 -9.62
N ALA A 25 53.48 -1.32 -9.81
CA ALA A 25 52.40 -1.11 -10.77
C ALA A 25 52.69 -1.47 -12.24
N LEU A 26 51.69 -2.07 -12.88
CA LEU A 26 51.34 -1.80 -14.27
C LEU A 26 49.83 -1.55 -14.34
N ALA A 27 49.45 -0.35 -14.80
CA ALA A 27 48.08 0.14 -14.83
C ALA A 27 47.23 -0.61 -15.86
N PHE A 28 46.17 -1.28 -15.39
CA PHE A 28 45.02 -1.62 -16.20
C PHE A 28 43.95 -0.57 -15.97
N ALA A 29 43.62 0.19 -17.02
CA ALA A 29 42.45 1.05 -17.04
C ALA A 29 41.20 0.14 -16.96
N THR A 30 40.57 0.11 -15.79
CA THR A 30 39.23 -0.42 -15.62
C THR A 30 38.25 0.62 -16.15
N PHE A 31 37.50 0.28 -17.19
CA PHE A 31 36.26 0.98 -17.50
C PHE A 31 35.29 0.70 -16.35
N SER A 32 35.26 1.58 -15.35
CA SER A 32 34.10 1.72 -14.48
C SER A 32 32.98 2.27 -15.35
N ALA A 33 31.96 1.46 -15.62
CA ALA A 33 30.68 2.00 -16.05
C ALA A 33 30.20 2.90 -14.90
N SER A 34 30.29 4.20 -15.10
CA SER A 34 29.70 5.20 -14.22
C SER A 34 28.21 4.88 -14.12
N ARG A 35 27.75 4.47 -12.93
CA ARG A 35 26.33 4.47 -12.60
C ARG A 35 25.80 5.87 -12.92
N PRO A 36 24.68 6.03 -13.66
CA PRO A 36 24.01 7.31 -13.65
C PRO A 36 23.67 7.61 -12.18
N ALA A 37 23.94 8.84 -11.75
CA ALA A 37 23.56 9.28 -10.41
C ALA A 37 22.04 9.17 -10.29
N GLU A 38 21.57 8.10 -9.63
CA GLU A 38 20.21 8.04 -9.10
C GLU A 38 20.03 9.26 -8.20
N ALA A 39 19.01 10.06 -8.50
CA ALA A 39 18.58 11.12 -7.61
C ALA A 39 18.27 10.48 -6.25
N ALA A 40 19.02 10.86 -5.21
CA ALA A 40 18.72 10.43 -3.86
C ALA A 40 17.25 10.79 -3.54
N PRO A 41 16.45 9.87 -2.95
CA PRO A 41 15.10 10.21 -2.52
C PRO A 41 15.16 11.39 -1.55
N PRO A 42 14.17 12.31 -1.56
CA PRO A 42 14.15 13.45 -0.65
C PRO A 42 14.30 12.96 0.79
N GLN A 43 15.22 13.56 1.56
CA GLN A 43 15.46 13.15 2.94
C GLN A 43 14.23 13.41 3.80
N ASP A 44 13.50 12.35 4.08
CA ASP A 44 12.22 12.28 4.79
C ASP A 44 12.31 12.54 6.32
N GLN A 45 13.46 13.05 6.74
CA GLN A 45 13.86 13.24 8.13
C GLN A 45 14.11 14.71 8.42
N VAL A 46 13.62 15.18 9.57
CA VAL A 46 14.00 16.47 10.13
C VAL A 46 15.23 16.27 11.00
N LEU A 47 16.39 16.73 10.52
CA LEU A 47 17.63 16.64 11.28
C LEU A 47 17.63 17.63 12.44
N VAL A 48 17.97 17.13 13.63
CA VAL A 48 18.25 17.94 14.83
C VAL A 48 19.68 17.62 15.28
N PRO A 49 20.70 18.25 14.66
CA PRO A 49 22.08 18.02 15.01
C PRO A 49 22.34 18.45 16.46
N VAL A 50 22.97 17.57 17.23
CA VAL A 50 23.42 17.84 18.59
C VAL A 50 24.93 17.82 18.63
N GLY A 51 25.53 18.96 18.96
CA GLY A 51 26.97 19.13 19.22
C GLY A 51 27.28 19.17 20.70
N GLY A 52 28.57 19.08 21.05
CA GLY A 52 29.04 19.09 22.43
C GLY A 52 29.04 17.68 23.05
N SER A 53 28.57 17.58 24.30
CA SER A 53 28.50 16.31 25.02
C SER A 53 27.46 15.34 24.44
N ALA A 54 27.56 14.05 24.80
CA ALA A 54 26.51 13.08 24.49
C ALA A 54 25.19 13.40 25.21
N LEU A 55 24.07 12.97 24.64
CA LEU A 55 22.77 13.04 25.31
C LEU A 55 22.71 12.05 26.47
N GLY A 56 22.31 12.53 27.64
CA GLY A 56 21.98 11.73 28.82
C GLY A 56 20.47 11.58 29.04
N GLY A 57 19.69 12.46 28.40
CA GLY A 57 18.23 12.42 28.44
C GLY A 57 17.61 13.08 27.21
N LEU A 58 16.45 12.59 26.82
CA LEU A 58 15.62 13.14 25.75
C LEU A 58 14.16 12.83 26.09
N THR A 59 13.31 13.83 26.14
CA THR A 59 11.86 13.66 26.24
C THR A 59 11.14 14.51 25.20
N THR A 60 9.91 14.14 24.88
CA THR A 60 9.10 14.87 23.90
C THR A 60 7.68 15.13 24.40
N ASN A 61 7.01 16.09 23.76
CA ASN A 61 5.56 16.23 23.80
C ASN A 61 5.03 16.31 22.35
N PRO A 62 4.21 15.35 21.88
CA PRO A 62 3.69 14.15 22.57
C PRO A 62 4.78 13.20 23.09
N ALA A 63 4.48 12.40 24.11
CA ALA A 63 5.47 11.59 24.83
C ALA A 63 6.10 10.48 23.95
N LEU A 64 7.40 10.24 24.15
CA LEU A 64 8.15 9.15 23.52
C LEU A 64 7.66 7.77 23.99
N SER A 65 7.64 6.84 23.05
CA SER A 65 7.53 5.40 23.32
C SER A 65 8.61 4.66 22.52
N PRO A 66 9.44 3.80 23.15
CA PRO A 66 9.57 3.61 24.60
C PRO A 66 10.16 4.86 25.29
N LEU A 67 10.30 4.80 26.63
CA LEU A 67 11.05 5.83 27.36
C LEU A 67 12.51 5.88 26.89
N PHE A 68 13.10 7.06 26.94
CA PHE A 68 14.46 7.28 26.45
C PHE A 68 15.51 6.43 27.18
N SER A 69 16.46 5.91 26.41
CA SER A 69 17.60 5.13 26.84
C SER A 69 18.72 5.38 25.85
N VAL A 70 19.94 5.60 26.32
CA VAL A 70 21.09 5.91 25.45
C VAL A 70 21.42 4.78 24.45
N ASN A 71 20.94 3.56 24.70
CA ASN A 71 21.16 2.37 23.87
C ASN A 71 19.97 2.04 22.94
N THR A 72 18.88 2.81 22.98
CA THR A 72 17.73 2.65 22.10
C THR A 72 17.77 3.74 21.04
N HIS A 73 17.63 3.39 19.78
CA HIS A 73 17.81 4.32 18.66
C HIS A 73 16.52 4.64 17.90
N ASP A 74 15.47 3.86 18.10
CA ASP A 74 14.18 4.03 17.42
C ASP A 74 13.10 4.29 18.46
N TYR A 75 12.33 5.35 18.22
CA TYR A 75 11.25 5.82 19.07
C TYR A 75 10.07 6.24 18.21
N VAL A 76 8.89 6.24 18.82
CA VAL A 76 7.67 6.76 18.22
C VAL A 76 6.98 7.75 19.13
N ILE A 77 6.18 8.62 18.52
CA ILE A 77 5.21 9.49 19.18
C ILE A 77 3.84 9.33 18.50
N ARG A 78 2.77 9.56 19.27
CA ARG A 78 1.40 9.60 18.72
C ARG A 78 1.13 10.98 18.16
N CYS A 79 0.92 11.05 16.85
CA CYS A 79 0.59 12.27 16.15
C CYS A 79 -0.90 12.34 15.82
N GLY A 80 -1.42 13.56 15.69
CA GLY A 80 -2.71 13.84 15.08
C GLY A 80 -2.60 13.93 13.56
N VAL A 81 -3.75 14.11 12.91
CA VAL A 81 -3.84 14.28 11.46
C VAL A 81 -2.99 15.49 11.00
N GLY A 82 -2.18 15.31 9.96
CA GLY A 82 -1.41 16.38 9.34
C GLY A 82 -0.12 16.76 10.08
N LEU A 83 0.14 18.07 10.20
CA LEU A 83 1.40 18.60 10.75
C LEU A 83 1.34 18.70 12.28
N ASN A 84 2.34 18.13 12.95
CA ASN A 84 2.43 18.05 14.40
C ASN A 84 3.63 18.86 14.90
N VAL A 85 3.40 19.75 15.87
CA VAL A 85 4.47 20.45 16.58
C VAL A 85 4.95 19.55 17.71
N VAL A 86 6.20 19.10 17.63
CA VAL A 86 6.82 18.21 18.62
C VAL A 86 7.84 19.01 19.42
N SER A 87 7.59 19.16 20.72
CA SER A 87 8.57 19.74 21.63
C SER A 87 9.59 18.68 22.02
N LEU A 88 10.87 19.03 21.97
CA LEU A 88 12.01 18.20 22.37
C LEU A 88 12.71 18.86 23.55
N HIS A 89 12.93 18.08 24.62
CA HIS A 89 13.70 18.46 25.78
C HIS A 89 14.94 17.58 25.86
N LEU A 90 16.11 18.17 25.60
CA LEU A 90 17.39 17.48 25.49
C LEU A 90 18.23 17.74 26.75
N ILE A 91 18.85 16.70 27.30
CA ILE A 91 19.68 16.78 28.50
C ILE A 91 21.08 16.22 28.18
N ALA A 92 22.11 17.00 28.48
CA ALA A 92 23.50 16.57 28.36
C ALA A 92 23.81 15.48 29.40
N ALA A 93 24.53 14.42 29.00
CA ALA A 93 25.02 13.41 29.94
C ALA A 93 26.01 14.03 30.94
N THR A 94 26.83 14.96 30.46
CA THR A 94 27.75 15.78 31.25
C THR A 94 27.93 17.14 30.56
N GLY A 95 28.25 18.20 31.29
CA GLY A 95 28.59 19.49 30.68
C GLY A 95 27.44 20.11 29.86
N THR A 96 27.70 20.43 28.59
CA THR A 96 26.77 21.17 27.72
C THR A 96 26.58 20.50 26.36
N ILE A 97 25.36 20.58 25.84
CA ILE A 97 25.00 20.27 24.46
C ILE A 97 24.65 21.54 23.68
N GLN A 98 24.73 21.46 22.36
CA GLN A 98 24.34 22.52 21.42
C GLN A 98 23.34 21.96 20.39
N ALA A 99 22.16 22.55 20.29
CA ALA A 99 21.13 22.18 19.32
C ALA A 99 20.22 23.39 19.01
N GLY A 100 19.77 23.52 17.76
CA GLY A 100 18.82 24.58 17.37
C GLY A 100 19.30 26.02 17.64
N GLY A 101 20.61 26.27 17.63
CA GLY A 101 21.19 27.57 17.97
C GLY A 101 21.26 27.89 19.47
N GLN A 102 20.87 26.95 20.34
CA GLN A 102 20.97 27.06 21.79
C GLN A 102 22.13 26.22 22.34
N SER A 103 22.62 26.56 23.54
CA SER A 103 23.69 25.84 24.23
C SER A 103 23.42 25.80 25.74
N GLY A 104 23.54 24.64 26.36
CA GLY A 104 23.31 24.49 27.80
C GLY A 104 23.42 23.03 28.27
N ALA A 105 23.33 22.81 29.59
CA ALA A 105 23.18 21.45 30.15
C ALA A 105 21.84 20.81 29.75
N THR A 106 20.86 21.65 29.43
CA THR A 106 19.55 21.31 28.90
C THR A 106 19.24 22.25 27.74
N VAL A 107 18.61 21.74 26.69
CA VAL A 107 18.18 22.51 25.52
C VAL A 107 16.75 22.12 25.15
N ASP A 108 15.88 23.11 24.97
CA ASP A 108 14.49 22.94 24.58
C ASP A 108 14.26 23.52 23.18
N LEU A 109 13.73 22.72 22.27
CA LEU A 109 13.39 23.15 20.91
C LEU A 109 12.13 22.45 20.40
N SER A 110 11.59 22.93 19.28
CA SER A 110 10.44 22.29 18.64
C SER A 110 10.75 21.98 17.18
N VAL A 111 10.20 20.88 16.70
CA VAL A 111 10.23 20.48 15.29
C VAL A 111 8.82 20.22 14.79
N ASN A 112 8.59 20.46 13.50
CA ASN A 112 7.32 20.13 12.86
C ASN A 112 7.47 18.82 12.11
N LEU A 113 6.64 17.82 12.43
CA LEU A 113 6.62 16.53 11.76
C LEU A 113 5.25 16.28 11.14
N GLY A 114 5.22 15.90 9.87
CA GLY A 114 4.05 15.28 9.27
C GLY A 114 3.93 13.81 9.68
N GLU A 115 2.76 13.24 9.50
CA GLU A 115 2.53 11.80 9.69
C GLU A 115 3.52 10.97 8.86
N GLY A 116 4.13 9.97 9.48
CA GLY A 116 5.14 9.12 8.85
C GLY A 116 6.55 9.68 8.87
N GLN A 117 6.76 10.98 9.12
CA GLN A 117 8.09 11.59 9.19
C GLN A 117 8.80 11.29 10.51
N ALA A 118 10.14 11.42 10.50
CA ALA A 118 10.95 11.30 11.70
C ALA A 118 11.79 12.54 11.97
N ALA A 119 11.94 12.87 13.26
CA ALA A 119 13.04 13.71 13.71
C ALA A 119 14.25 12.83 14.02
N VAL A 120 15.43 13.21 13.53
CA VAL A 120 16.69 12.51 13.83
C VAL A 120 17.54 13.40 14.72
N VAL A 121 17.54 13.07 16.01
CA VAL A 121 18.18 13.85 17.06
C VAL A 121 19.51 13.22 17.42
N GLY A 122 20.58 14.02 17.47
CA GLY A 122 21.88 13.55 17.94
C GLY A 122 23.04 13.94 17.04
N SER A 123 24.16 13.23 17.21
CA SER A 123 25.36 13.41 16.39
C SER A 123 25.37 12.41 15.23
N SER A 124 26.27 12.57 14.26
CA SER A 124 26.46 11.57 13.21
C SER A 124 26.89 10.19 13.74
N ALA A 125 27.52 10.14 14.92
CA ALA A 125 27.95 8.89 15.56
C ALA A 125 26.85 8.24 16.41
N ASN A 126 25.86 9.02 16.85
CA ASN A 126 24.80 8.53 17.72
C ASN A 126 23.50 9.28 17.44
N GLN A 127 22.58 8.60 16.75
CA GLN A 127 21.31 9.15 16.26
C GLN A 127 20.13 8.47 16.95
N TYR A 128 19.12 9.26 17.29
CA TYR A 128 17.86 8.84 17.86
C TYR A 128 16.73 9.24 16.90
N TRP A 129 16.04 8.24 16.37
CA TRP A 129 14.98 8.38 15.38
C TRP A 129 13.63 8.44 16.08
N ILE A 130 12.97 9.60 16.04
CA ILE A 130 11.67 9.81 16.67
C ILE A 130 10.63 9.92 15.57
N ARG A 131 9.85 8.85 15.36
CA ARG A 131 8.86 8.79 14.28
C ARG A 131 7.48 9.25 14.74
N CYS A 132 6.93 10.19 13.98
CA CYS A 132 5.55 10.62 14.08
C CYS A 132 4.67 9.56 13.40
N LEU A 133 4.02 8.70 14.19
CA LEU A 133 3.16 7.65 13.63
C LEU A 133 1.92 8.26 12.96
N PRO A 134 1.39 7.63 11.90
CA PRO A 134 0.06 7.96 11.40
C PRO A 134 -0.96 7.99 12.53
N HIS A 135 -1.89 8.94 12.47
CA HIS A 135 -2.90 9.14 13.51
C HIS A 135 -3.76 7.89 13.74
N ASP A 136 -3.97 7.11 12.67
CA ASP A 136 -4.71 5.86 12.65
C ASP A 136 -3.82 4.62 12.86
N PHE A 137 -2.51 4.75 13.10
CA PHE A 137 -1.67 3.58 13.40
C PHE A 137 -2.16 2.87 14.67
N PRO A 138 -2.17 1.53 14.73
CA PRO A 138 -2.67 0.79 15.90
C PRO A 138 -1.93 1.16 17.19
N VAL A 139 -2.67 1.28 18.29
CA VAL A 139 -2.08 1.46 19.62
C VAL A 139 -1.63 0.09 20.14
N LEU A 140 -0.40 -0.29 19.83
CA LEU A 140 0.20 -1.54 20.29
C LEU A 140 0.47 -1.50 21.79
N GLN A 141 0.03 -2.52 22.52
CA GLN A 141 0.36 -2.69 23.93
C GLN A 141 1.59 -3.58 24.03
N ILE A 142 2.70 -3.01 24.50
CA ILE A 142 3.96 -3.74 24.68
C ILE A 142 4.25 -3.94 26.17
N ALA A 143 4.61 -5.15 26.55
CA ALA A 143 5.10 -5.48 27.87
C ALA A 143 6.38 -6.31 27.76
N ASN A 144 7.51 -5.70 28.12
CA ASN A 144 8.81 -6.36 28.17
C ASN A 144 9.08 -6.79 29.61
N GLN A 145 9.16 -8.10 29.85
CA GLN A 145 9.49 -8.66 31.16
C GLN A 145 11.01 -8.83 31.30
N HIS A 146 11.67 -9.19 30.19
CA HIS A 146 13.11 -9.34 30.06
C HIS A 146 13.56 -8.77 28.71
N SER A 147 14.85 -8.89 28.37
CA SER A 147 15.39 -8.42 27.09
C SER A 147 15.32 -9.52 26.03
N PRO A 148 14.51 -9.37 24.96
CA PRO A 148 14.50 -10.33 23.86
C PRO A 148 15.84 -10.37 23.12
N PRO A 149 16.25 -11.53 22.58
CA PRO A 149 17.37 -11.63 21.65
C PRO A 149 17.23 -10.67 20.46
N PRO A 150 18.32 -10.15 19.88
CA PRO A 150 18.27 -9.28 18.70
C PRO A 150 17.49 -9.90 17.53
N GLY A 151 16.57 -9.13 16.93
CA GLY A 151 15.90 -9.51 15.70
C GLY A 151 14.81 -8.51 15.30
N TRP A 152 14.19 -8.76 14.15
CA TRP A 152 13.07 -7.97 13.64
C TRP A 152 11.79 -8.80 13.66
N TYR A 153 10.72 -8.33 14.30
CA TYR A 153 9.42 -8.99 14.22
C TYR A 153 8.66 -8.48 13.02
N LEU A 154 8.27 -9.39 12.13
CA LEU A 154 7.41 -9.13 11.00
C LEU A 154 5.99 -9.58 11.35
N THR A 155 5.04 -8.67 11.23
CA THR A 155 3.62 -8.93 11.50
C THR A 155 2.76 -7.88 10.80
N GLY A 156 1.45 -8.04 10.87
CA GLY A 156 0.48 -7.07 10.42
C GLY A 156 -0.86 -7.31 11.10
N ASN A 157 -1.72 -6.30 11.14
CA ASN A 157 -3.08 -6.45 11.66
C ASN A 157 -4.09 -6.73 10.54
N ILE A 158 -5.06 -7.56 10.89
CA ILE A 158 -6.29 -7.84 10.16
C ILE A 158 -7.48 -7.56 11.07
N THR A 159 -8.65 -7.37 10.47
CA THR A 159 -9.90 -7.21 11.22
C THR A 159 -10.40 -8.54 11.74
N SER A 160 -10.68 -8.61 13.05
CA SER A 160 -11.22 -9.81 13.72
C SER A 160 -12.63 -9.61 14.29
N SER A 161 -13.24 -8.44 14.09
CA SER A 161 -14.60 -8.12 14.54
C SER A 161 -15.54 -7.73 13.39
N THR A 162 -16.84 -7.97 13.56
CA THR A 162 -17.89 -7.53 12.62
C THR A 162 -18.13 -6.02 12.66
N THR A 163 -17.60 -5.32 13.68
CA THR A 163 -17.72 -3.86 13.83
C THR A 163 -16.59 -3.09 13.13
N GLY A 164 -15.66 -3.77 12.47
CA GLY A 164 -14.48 -3.17 11.84
C GLY A 164 -13.29 -2.99 12.79
N PRO A 165 -12.09 -2.65 12.29
CA PRO A 165 -10.93 -2.38 13.13
C PRO A 165 -11.07 -1.03 13.85
N ALA A 166 -10.47 -0.91 15.04
CA ALA A 166 -10.47 0.33 15.81
C ALA A 166 -9.45 1.35 15.28
N SER A 167 -8.54 0.90 14.43
CA SER A 167 -7.45 1.67 13.83
C SER A 167 -7.21 1.25 12.37
N GLY A 168 -6.28 1.91 11.68
CA GLY A 168 -5.83 1.53 10.35
C GLY A 168 -5.14 0.17 10.35
N LEU A 169 -5.13 -0.48 9.19
CA LEU A 169 -4.48 -1.77 8.99
C LEU A 169 -3.11 -1.58 8.34
N TYR A 170 -2.10 -2.25 8.87
CA TYR A 170 -0.69 -2.03 8.55
C TYR A 170 0.07 -3.35 8.49
N ALA A 171 0.95 -3.47 7.49
CA ALA A 171 2.11 -4.34 7.57
C ALA A 171 3.18 -3.61 8.40
N MET A 172 3.88 -4.31 9.29
CA MET A 172 4.82 -3.68 10.22
C MET A 172 6.04 -4.55 10.55
N ILE A 173 7.14 -3.86 10.82
CA ILE A 173 8.39 -4.44 11.32
C ILE A 173 8.75 -3.75 12.64
N LEU A 174 8.81 -4.54 13.70
CA LEU A 174 9.07 -4.06 15.06
C LEU A 174 10.50 -4.43 15.52
N ASP A 175 11.12 -3.57 16.31
CA ASP A 175 12.35 -3.86 17.04
C ASP A 175 12.09 -4.69 18.31
N ASN A 176 13.16 -5.01 19.06
CA ASN A 176 13.10 -5.71 20.34
C ASN A 176 12.35 -5.00 21.46
N ASN A 177 11.99 -3.72 21.29
CA ASN A 177 11.17 -2.97 22.22
C ASN A 177 9.70 -2.94 21.78
N GLY A 178 9.34 -3.58 20.66
CA GLY A 178 8.04 -3.46 20.03
C GLY A 178 7.81 -2.13 19.30
N THR A 179 8.87 -1.37 19.06
CA THR A 179 8.82 -0.09 18.34
C THR A 179 8.75 -0.36 16.85
N PRO A 180 7.75 0.19 16.12
CA PRO A 180 7.70 0.02 14.67
C PRO A 180 8.81 0.85 14.00
N VAL A 181 9.77 0.17 13.39
CA VAL A 181 10.87 0.78 12.64
C VAL A 181 10.49 0.96 11.17
N TRP A 182 9.64 0.06 10.66
CA TRP A 182 9.01 0.16 9.35
C TRP A 182 7.53 -0.23 9.43
N TYR A 183 6.72 0.40 8.59
CA TYR A 183 5.32 0.04 8.40
C TYR A 183 4.81 0.56 7.07
N GLN A 184 3.74 -0.04 6.57
CA GLN A 184 3.01 0.44 5.40
C GLN A 184 1.53 0.19 5.58
N ALA A 185 0.72 1.19 5.23
CA ALA A 185 -0.74 1.06 5.25
C ALA A 185 -1.15 -0.07 4.29
N ALA A 186 -1.99 -0.96 4.78
CA ALA A 186 -2.45 -2.13 4.06
C ALA A 186 -3.99 -2.17 4.07
N PRO A 187 -4.65 -1.39 3.20
CA PRO A 187 -6.10 -1.48 3.04
C PRO A 187 -6.52 -2.93 2.76
N GLY A 188 -7.49 -3.44 3.52
CA GLY A 188 -7.88 -4.86 3.48
C GLY A 188 -7.09 -5.78 4.42
N GLY A 189 -6.12 -5.26 5.16
CA GLY A 189 -5.32 -6.02 6.13
C GLY A 189 -3.94 -6.40 5.59
N ALA A 190 -3.04 -6.78 6.49
CA ALA A 190 -1.73 -7.30 6.14
C ALA A 190 -1.62 -8.77 6.56
N ILE A 191 -2.02 -9.67 5.67
CA ILE A 191 -1.91 -11.12 5.89
C ILE A 191 -0.53 -11.59 5.45
N ASN A 192 0.06 -12.47 6.27
CA ASN A 192 1.32 -13.15 6.00
C ASN A 192 2.47 -12.21 5.61
N VAL A 193 2.81 -11.30 6.54
CA VAL A 193 3.95 -10.38 6.38
C VAL A 193 5.26 -11.16 6.49
N GLU A 194 6.01 -11.23 5.40
CA GLU A 194 7.23 -12.05 5.30
C GLU A 194 8.39 -11.26 4.66
N GLN A 195 9.62 -11.58 5.06
CA GLN A 195 10.84 -11.03 4.47
C GLN A 195 11.28 -11.91 3.30
N LEU A 196 11.60 -11.29 2.18
CA LEU A 196 12.12 -11.94 0.99
C LEU A 196 13.49 -11.36 0.59
N PRO A 197 14.35 -12.14 -0.08
CA PRO A 197 15.67 -11.69 -0.52
C PRO A 197 15.62 -10.39 -1.33
N GLY A 198 16.71 -9.62 -1.28
CA GLY A 198 16.83 -8.34 -1.98
C GLY A 198 15.95 -7.24 -1.38
N ASN A 199 15.89 -7.17 -0.05
CA ASN A 199 15.15 -6.15 0.71
C ASN A 199 13.66 -6.05 0.33
N ASN A 200 13.02 -7.19 0.05
CA ASN A 200 11.60 -7.23 -0.26
C ASN A 200 10.80 -7.60 1.01
N ILE A 201 9.72 -6.87 1.24
CA ILE A 201 8.71 -7.21 2.24
C ILE A 201 7.44 -7.59 1.49
N ALA A 202 6.88 -8.76 1.79
CA ALA A 202 5.67 -9.23 1.15
C ALA A 202 4.50 -9.33 2.13
N TRP A 203 3.30 -9.04 1.65
CA TRP A 203 2.04 -9.31 2.33
C TRP A 203 0.92 -9.39 1.29
N ILE A 204 -0.24 -9.88 1.71
CA ILE A 204 -1.44 -9.92 0.88
C ILE A 204 -2.62 -9.30 1.66
N PRO A 205 -3.39 -8.37 1.06
CA PRO A 205 -4.61 -7.88 1.68
C PRO A 205 -5.77 -8.87 1.51
N SER A 206 -6.72 -8.83 2.44
CA SER A 206 -8.00 -9.51 2.26
C SER A 206 -8.81 -8.77 1.20
N VAL A 207 -9.00 -9.39 0.04
CA VAL A 207 -9.79 -8.87 -1.07
C VAL A 207 -11.00 -9.78 -1.30
N GLY A 208 -12.19 -9.18 -1.47
CA GLY A 208 -13.44 -9.91 -1.75
C GLY A 208 -14.20 -10.47 -0.52
N PRO A 209 -15.23 -11.30 -0.73
CA PRO A 209 -16.16 -11.75 0.32
C PRO A 209 -15.61 -12.88 1.23
N GLY A 210 -14.36 -13.30 1.05
CA GLY A 210 -13.71 -14.34 1.85
C GLY A 210 -12.24 -14.53 1.48
N LEU A 211 -11.45 -15.11 2.40
CA LEU A 211 -10.02 -15.36 2.21
C LEU A 211 -9.79 -16.31 1.02
N GLY A 212 -8.88 -15.93 0.12
CA GLY A 212 -8.55 -16.74 -1.06
C GLY A 212 -9.74 -16.97 -1.99
N SER A 213 -10.65 -16.01 -2.11
CA SER A 213 -11.82 -16.10 -3.02
C SER A 213 -11.73 -15.17 -4.24
N ASP A 214 -10.94 -14.10 -4.16
CA ASP A 214 -10.77 -13.16 -5.26
C ASP A 214 -9.78 -13.71 -6.31
N PRO A 215 -10.20 -13.91 -7.57
CA PRO A 215 -9.31 -14.39 -8.63
C PRO A 215 -8.14 -13.44 -8.93
N ASN A 216 -8.22 -12.17 -8.52
CA ASN A 216 -7.18 -11.16 -8.68
C ASN A 216 -6.28 -11.01 -7.44
N GLY A 217 -6.55 -11.75 -6.35
CA GLY A 217 -5.73 -11.72 -5.15
C GLY A 217 -4.27 -12.06 -5.44
N ALA A 218 -3.36 -11.25 -4.93
CA ALA A 218 -1.92 -11.37 -5.14
C ALA A 218 -1.15 -10.84 -3.93
N PHE A 219 0.00 -11.43 -3.65
CA PHE A 219 0.97 -10.87 -2.72
C PHE A 219 1.63 -9.66 -3.36
N GLY A 220 1.59 -8.53 -2.66
CA GLY A 220 2.45 -7.38 -2.96
C GLY A 220 3.85 -7.66 -2.44
N LEU A 221 4.88 -7.26 -3.20
CA LEU A 221 6.27 -7.30 -2.79
C LEU A 221 6.82 -5.88 -2.87
N TYR A 222 6.91 -5.22 -1.73
CA TYR A 222 7.49 -3.90 -1.62
C TYR A 222 9.01 -4.02 -1.49
N ASN A 223 9.73 -3.46 -2.45
CA ASN A 223 11.18 -3.42 -2.44
C ASN A 223 11.67 -2.15 -1.75
N LEU A 224 12.42 -2.28 -0.65
CA LEU A 224 12.87 -1.12 0.13
C LEU A 224 13.89 -0.24 -0.62
N ASP A 225 14.71 -0.82 -1.51
CA ASP A 225 15.71 -0.04 -2.26
C ASP A 225 15.06 0.86 -3.30
N SER A 226 14.20 0.28 -4.15
CA SER A 226 13.54 0.98 -5.26
C SER A 226 12.25 1.68 -4.86
N GLN A 227 11.71 1.36 -3.68
CA GLN A 227 10.40 1.84 -3.21
C GLN A 227 9.25 1.50 -4.18
N THR A 228 9.40 0.40 -4.92
CA THR A 228 8.38 -0.08 -5.86
C THR A 228 7.73 -1.35 -5.34
N THR A 229 6.46 -1.52 -5.69
CA THR A 229 5.72 -2.75 -5.40
C THR A 229 5.57 -3.57 -6.67
N SER A 230 6.04 -4.82 -6.62
CA SER A 230 5.68 -5.84 -7.61
C SER A 230 4.63 -6.79 -7.03
N SER A 231 4.05 -7.66 -7.84
CA SER A 231 3.05 -8.63 -7.36
C SER A 231 3.38 -10.05 -7.78
N VAL A 232 3.03 -11.03 -6.95
CA VAL A 232 3.06 -12.45 -7.30
C VAL A 232 1.74 -13.11 -6.93
N ARG A 233 1.25 -13.98 -7.82
CA ARG A 233 -0.01 -14.71 -7.64
C ARG A 233 0.15 -16.18 -8.04
N ALA A 234 -0.74 -17.00 -7.50
CA ALA A 234 -0.86 -18.39 -7.89
C ALA A 234 -1.36 -18.49 -9.36
N PRO A 235 -0.70 -19.26 -10.25
CA PRO A 235 -1.12 -19.38 -11.65
C PRO A 235 -2.52 -19.97 -11.84
N LEU A 236 -2.92 -20.87 -10.94
CA LEU A 236 -4.30 -21.33 -10.77
C LEU A 236 -4.93 -20.52 -9.62
N PRO A 237 -5.70 -19.45 -9.93
CA PRO A 237 -6.33 -18.60 -8.93
C PRO A 237 -7.58 -19.26 -8.33
N PRO A 238 -8.11 -18.68 -7.24
CA PRO A 238 -7.61 -17.53 -6.48
C PRO A 238 -6.32 -17.86 -5.71
N THR A 239 -5.44 -16.86 -5.57
CA THR A 239 -4.27 -16.98 -4.68
C THR A 239 -4.73 -17.04 -3.25
N ASP A 240 -4.29 -18.07 -2.56
CA ASP A 240 -4.58 -18.24 -1.15
C ASP A 240 -3.56 -17.44 -0.31
N PRO A 241 -4.02 -16.72 0.74
CA PRO A 241 -3.16 -15.80 1.47
C PRO A 241 -2.26 -16.47 2.51
N HIS A 242 -2.40 -17.78 2.75
CA HIS A 242 -1.75 -18.45 3.88
C HIS A 242 -0.24 -18.67 3.70
N GLU A 243 0.26 -18.71 2.47
CA GLU A 243 1.70 -18.84 2.26
C GLU A 243 2.24 -18.20 0.98
N LEU A 244 3.37 -17.51 1.17
CA LEU A 244 4.36 -17.21 0.14
C LEU A 244 5.75 -17.62 0.67
N LEU A 245 6.36 -18.65 0.07
CA LEU A 245 7.68 -19.14 0.45
C LEU A 245 8.67 -18.98 -0.70
N GLN A 246 9.78 -18.29 -0.47
CA GLN A 246 10.87 -18.18 -1.44
C GLN A 246 11.86 -19.34 -1.30
N LEU A 247 12.13 -20.02 -2.42
CA LEU A 247 13.07 -21.12 -2.51
C LEU A 247 14.48 -20.63 -2.86
N ALA A 248 15.48 -21.43 -2.51
CA ALA A 248 16.91 -21.13 -2.75
C ALA A 248 17.27 -20.96 -4.23
N ASN A 249 16.50 -21.56 -5.14
CA ASN A 249 16.67 -21.44 -6.59
C ASN A 249 16.08 -20.14 -7.18
N GLY A 250 15.48 -19.27 -6.36
CA GLY A 250 14.81 -18.06 -6.82
C GLY A 250 13.32 -18.25 -7.16
N ASN A 251 12.80 -19.48 -7.18
CA ASN A 251 11.37 -19.73 -7.34
C ASN A 251 10.60 -19.46 -6.06
N ARG A 252 9.29 -19.33 -6.17
CA ARG A 252 8.38 -19.13 -5.04
C ARG A 252 7.34 -20.22 -5.01
N MET A 253 7.01 -20.70 -3.82
CA MET A 253 5.87 -21.59 -3.60
C MET A 253 4.71 -20.79 -3.03
N LEU A 254 3.52 -21.06 -3.56
CA LEU A 254 2.25 -20.42 -3.24
C LEU A 254 1.17 -21.48 -3.08
N ILE A 255 0.08 -21.12 -2.41
CA ILE A 255 -1.16 -21.90 -2.35
C ILE A 255 -2.19 -21.22 -3.27
N GLY A 256 -2.94 -22.02 -4.02
CA GLY A 256 -4.14 -21.58 -4.72
C GLY A 256 -5.34 -22.39 -4.26
N SER A 257 -6.51 -21.74 -4.23
CA SER A 257 -7.75 -22.32 -3.71
C SER A 257 -8.87 -22.35 -4.79
N PRO A 258 -8.65 -22.97 -5.96
CA PRO A 258 -9.65 -23.05 -7.02
C PRO A 258 -10.85 -23.92 -6.59
N ALA A 259 -12.03 -23.60 -7.08
CA ALA A 259 -13.18 -24.51 -7.07
C ALA A 259 -13.38 -25.07 -8.50
N PRO A 260 -12.90 -26.29 -8.81
CA PRO A 260 -12.99 -26.83 -10.16
C PRO A 260 -14.45 -26.95 -10.64
N ILE A 261 -14.69 -26.64 -11.92
CA ILE A 261 -16.01 -26.73 -12.54
C ILE A 261 -16.57 -28.16 -12.38
N GLY A 262 -17.79 -28.27 -11.85
CA GLY A 262 -18.47 -29.55 -11.60
C GLY A 262 -18.20 -30.16 -10.23
N GLN A 263 -17.27 -29.62 -9.44
CA GLN A 263 -17.04 -30.06 -8.07
C GLN A 263 -17.85 -29.24 -7.06
N ALA A 264 -18.13 -29.84 -5.90
CA ALA A 264 -18.91 -29.24 -4.81
C ALA A 264 -18.01 -28.66 -3.69
N PHE A 265 -16.70 -28.63 -3.90
CA PHE A 265 -15.71 -28.22 -2.92
C PHE A 265 -14.56 -27.40 -3.52
N VAL A 266 -13.86 -26.66 -2.65
CA VAL A 266 -12.61 -25.93 -2.94
C VAL A 266 -11.43 -26.89 -2.79
N ASP A 267 -10.52 -26.87 -3.75
CA ASP A 267 -9.29 -27.65 -3.71
C ASP A 267 -8.14 -26.81 -3.09
N CYS A 268 -7.10 -27.49 -2.61
CA CYS A 268 -5.85 -26.86 -2.21
C CYS A 268 -4.76 -27.24 -3.21
N VAL A 269 -4.18 -26.24 -3.87
CA VAL A 269 -3.19 -26.44 -4.93
C VAL A 269 -1.89 -25.74 -4.60
N LEU A 270 -0.84 -26.52 -4.36
CA LEU A 270 0.51 -26.01 -4.18
C LEU A 270 1.13 -25.72 -5.53
N GLN A 271 1.74 -24.54 -5.69
CA GLN A 271 2.27 -24.08 -6.97
C GLN A 271 3.65 -23.46 -6.77
N GLU A 272 4.65 -24.00 -7.45
CA GLU A 272 5.96 -23.38 -7.60
C GLU A 272 5.96 -22.51 -8.84
N VAL A 273 6.34 -21.25 -8.70
CA VAL A 273 6.45 -20.28 -9.78
C VAL A 273 7.87 -19.76 -9.89
N ASN A 274 8.33 -19.52 -11.11
CA ASN A 274 9.58 -18.82 -11.34
C ASN A 274 9.44 -17.31 -11.02
N PRO A 275 10.55 -16.54 -10.96
CA PRO A 275 10.49 -15.09 -10.71
C PRO A 275 9.61 -14.30 -11.69
N GLN A 276 9.35 -14.83 -12.89
CA GLN A 276 8.49 -14.21 -13.90
C GLN A 276 7.00 -14.59 -13.74
N GLY A 277 6.64 -15.39 -12.73
CA GLY A 277 5.27 -15.84 -12.47
C GLY A 277 4.83 -17.06 -13.28
N GLY A 278 5.74 -17.69 -14.03
CA GLY A 278 5.45 -18.92 -14.76
C GLY A 278 5.41 -20.14 -13.85
N LEU A 279 4.40 -21.00 -14.03
CA LEU A 279 4.26 -22.25 -13.28
C LEU A 279 5.41 -23.23 -13.61
N VAL A 280 6.12 -23.69 -12.59
CA VAL A 280 7.22 -24.66 -12.67
C VAL A 280 6.78 -26.03 -12.17
N TRP A 281 5.97 -26.07 -11.11
CA TRP A 281 5.49 -27.31 -10.51
C TRP A 281 4.13 -27.07 -9.84
N SER A 282 3.27 -28.08 -9.86
CA SER A 282 1.99 -28.04 -9.15
C SER A 282 1.66 -29.39 -8.51
N TRP A 283 0.90 -29.32 -7.41
CA TRP A 283 0.36 -30.48 -6.69
C TRP A 283 -1.01 -30.13 -6.14
N LYS A 284 -1.99 -31.02 -6.29
CA LYS A 284 -3.39 -30.78 -5.90
C LYS A 284 -3.77 -31.74 -4.79
N ALA A 285 -4.40 -31.24 -3.73
CA ALA A 285 -4.85 -32.08 -2.63
C ALA A 285 -5.85 -33.14 -3.11
N SER A 286 -6.77 -32.81 -4.02
CA SER A 286 -7.77 -33.74 -4.55
C SER A 286 -7.21 -34.97 -5.29
N ASP A 287 -5.97 -34.90 -5.80
CA ASP A 287 -5.31 -36.03 -6.46
C ASP A 287 -4.74 -37.05 -5.46
N HIS A 288 -4.54 -36.66 -4.19
CA HIS A 288 -3.74 -37.42 -3.21
C HIS A 288 -4.43 -37.61 -1.85
N ILE A 289 -5.32 -36.71 -1.44
CA ILE A 289 -5.99 -36.71 -0.13
C ILE A 289 -7.48 -37.00 -0.35
N SER A 290 -7.96 -38.11 0.19
CA SER A 290 -9.38 -38.50 0.07
C SER A 290 -10.28 -37.50 0.80
N LEU A 291 -11.47 -37.24 0.27
CA LEU A 291 -12.50 -36.44 0.95
C LEU A 291 -12.88 -37.00 2.33
N THR A 292 -12.71 -38.31 2.53
CA THR A 292 -12.96 -38.98 3.83
C THR A 292 -11.88 -38.66 4.88
N GLU A 293 -10.78 -38.01 4.49
CA GLU A 293 -9.76 -37.52 5.44
C GLU A 293 -10.18 -36.22 6.12
N SER A 294 -11.12 -35.47 5.51
CA SER A 294 -11.65 -34.24 6.09
C SER A 294 -12.45 -34.53 7.37
N THR A 295 -12.02 -33.96 8.49
CA THR A 295 -12.66 -34.08 9.80
C THR A 295 -13.62 -32.91 10.09
N ARG A 296 -13.50 -31.80 9.35
CA ARG A 296 -14.21 -30.54 9.66
C ARG A 296 -14.49 -29.67 8.43
N ALA A 297 -15.07 -30.25 7.38
CA ALA A 297 -15.44 -29.49 6.19
C ALA A 297 -16.33 -28.28 6.54
N GLN A 298 -16.01 -27.11 5.97
CA GLN A 298 -16.75 -25.86 6.23
C GLN A 298 -17.40 -25.33 4.95
N PRO A 299 -18.64 -24.83 4.99
CA PRO A 299 -19.22 -24.16 3.83
C PRO A 299 -18.53 -22.81 3.61
N VAL A 300 -18.14 -22.54 2.36
CA VAL A 300 -17.57 -21.25 1.93
C VAL A 300 -18.32 -20.73 0.69
N ASN A 301 -18.37 -19.40 0.56
CA ASN A 301 -18.96 -18.77 -0.62
C ASN A 301 -17.86 -18.56 -1.67
N TYR A 302 -18.06 -19.13 -2.86
CA TYR A 302 -17.16 -19.03 -3.99
C TYR A 302 -17.92 -18.48 -5.20
N ASN A 303 -17.67 -17.21 -5.56
CA ASN A 303 -18.35 -16.50 -6.66
C ASN A 303 -19.90 -16.58 -6.59
N GLY A 304 -20.48 -16.43 -5.40
CA GLY A 304 -21.93 -16.47 -5.18
C GLY A 304 -22.51 -17.89 -5.06
N ARG A 305 -21.67 -18.94 -5.15
CA ARG A 305 -22.06 -20.34 -4.96
C ARG A 305 -21.51 -20.86 -3.64
N GLN A 306 -22.35 -21.56 -2.86
CA GLN A 306 -21.90 -22.29 -1.69
C GLN A 306 -21.19 -23.59 -2.09
N VAL A 307 -19.94 -23.75 -1.65
CA VAL A 307 -19.11 -24.94 -1.84
C VAL A 307 -18.52 -25.36 -0.48
N GLN A 308 -17.98 -26.56 -0.38
CA GLN A 308 -17.32 -27.04 0.84
C GLN A 308 -15.81 -26.81 0.78
N ASP A 309 -15.21 -26.26 1.83
CA ASP A 309 -13.78 -26.28 2.03
C ASP A 309 -13.43 -27.52 2.85
N VAL A 310 -12.80 -28.49 2.20
CA VAL A 310 -12.53 -29.83 2.76
C VAL A 310 -11.06 -30.05 3.10
N TYR A 311 -10.17 -29.15 2.66
CA TYR A 311 -8.73 -29.27 2.88
C TYR A 311 -8.19 -28.12 3.73
N HIS A 312 -8.42 -26.87 3.32
CA HIS A 312 -7.91 -25.66 3.98
C HIS A 312 -6.43 -25.72 4.37
N CYS A 313 -5.55 -25.34 3.44
CA CYS A 313 -4.11 -25.42 3.61
C CYS A 313 -3.56 -24.16 4.29
N ASN A 314 -2.85 -24.35 5.40
CA ASN A 314 -2.45 -23.23 6.26
C ASN A 314 -0.98 -22.82 6.17
N SER A 315 -0.12 -23.71 5.67
CA SER A 315 1.32 -23.43 5.54
C SER A 315 2.00 -24.50 4.69
N ILE A 316 3.11 -24.10 4.08
CA ILE A 316 4.06 -25.00 3.42
C ILE A 316 5.49 -24.72 3.85
N ASP A 317 6.28 -25.76 3.98
CA ASP A 317 7.72 -25.64 4.15
C ASP A 317 8.45 -26.61 3.21
N VAL A 318 9.71 -26.34 2.90
CA VAL A 318 10.48 -27.15 1.95
C VAL A 318 11.79 -27.59 2.59
N ASP A 319 12.03 -28.90 2.56
CA ASP A 319 13.31 -29.47 2.96
C ASP A 319 14.38 -28.99 1.97
N GLN A 320 15.33 -28.21 2.47
CA GLN A 320 16.40 -27.62 1.65
C GLN A 320 17.34 -28.66 1.03
N THR A 321 17.38 -29.88 1.56
CA THR A 321 18.24 -30.97 1.08
C THR A 321 17.55 -31.78 -0.01
N THR A 322 16.28 -32.13 0.20
CA THR A 322 15.55 -33.05 -0.69
C THR A 322 14.60 -32.35 -1.65
N GLY A 323 14.21 -31.12 -1.35
CA GLY A 323 13.16 -30.38 -2.05
C GLY A 323 11.74 -30.85 -1.71
N ASN A 324 11.58 -31.85 -0.83
CA ASN A 324 10.28 -32.36 -0.41
C ASN A 324 9.47 -31.29 0.33
N VAL A 325 8.16 -31.35 0.18
CA VAL A 325 7.25 -30.30 0.64
C VAL A 325 6.48 -30.77 1.87
N LEU A 326 6.59 -30.04 2.97
CA LEU A 326 5.74 -30.19 4.14
C LEU A 326 4.49 -29.35 3.94
N LEU A 327 3.31 -29.91 4.22
CA LEU A 327 2.03 -29.26 4.04
C LEU A 327 1.17 -29.40 5.30
N SER A 328 0.68 -28.28 5.84
CA SER A 328 -0.35 -28.28 6.88
C SER A 328 -1.75 -28.15 6.27
N VAL A 329 -2.64 -29.10 6.61
CA VAL A 329 -4.01 -29.16 6.09
C VAL A 329 -5.01 -29.17 7.25
N ARG A 330 -5.54 -27.98 7.57
CA ARG A 330 -6.38 -27.70 8.75
C ARG A 330 -7.58 -28.61 8.83
N HIS A 331 -8.30 -28.80 7.72
CA HIS A 331 -9.57 -29.52 7.74
C HIS A 331 -9.42 -31.04 7.79
N THR A 332 -8.18 -31.54 7.75
CA THR A 332 -7.87 -32.96 8.00
C THR A 332 -7.22 -33.19 9.37
N ASP A 333 -7.00 -32.13 10.16
CA ASP A 333 -6.22 -32.15 11.41
C ASP A 333 -4.84 -32.82 11.24
N ALA A 334 -4.19 -32.62 10.09
CA ALA A 334 -2.99 -33.37 9.72
C ALA A 334 -1.95 -32.58 8.92
N VAL A 335 -0.70 -33.02 9.02
CA VAL A 335 0.47 -32.54 8.28
C VAL A 335 1.00 -33.66 7.38
N TYR A 336 1.43 -33.31 6.17
CA TYR A 336 1.83 -34.24 5.12
C TYR A 336 3.23 -33.91 4.63
N LEU A 337 4.06 -34.93 4.38
CA LEU A 337 5.30 -34.79 3.64
C LEU A 337 5.11 -35.33 2.22
N ILE A 338 5.39 -34.51 1.22
CA ILE A 338 5.19 -34.80 -0.19
C ILE A 338 6.54 -34.94 -0.87
N ASN A 339 6.72 -36.02 -1.64
CA ASN A 339 7.88 -36.14 -2.51
C ASN A 339 7.74 -35.19 -3.70
N LYS A 340 8.69 -34.25 -3.86
CA LYS A 340 8.58 -33.22 -4.90
C LYS A 340 8.59 -33.79 -6.33
N VAL A 341 9.35 -34.86 -6.55
CA VAL A 341 9.55 -35.45 -7.87
C VAL A 341 8.40 -36.38 -8.24
N SER A 342 8.06 -37.35 -7.38
CA SER A 342 7.00 -38.30 -7.68
C SER A 342 5.60 -37.77 -7.40
N LYS A 343 5.48 -36.68 -6.63
CA LYS A 343 4.22 -36.08 -6.14
C LYS A 343 3.45 -36.92 -5.12
N ASN A 344 3.91 -38.13 -4.79
CA ASN A 344 3.27 -38.96 -3.79
C ASN A 344 3.53 -38.42 -2.38
N VAL A 345 2.56 -38.61 -1.49
CA VAL A 345 2.70 -38.43 -0.05
C VAL A 345 3.61 -39.52 0.51
N ILE A 346 4.70 -39.11 1.16
CA ILE A 346 5.65 -39.99 1.84
C ILE A 346 5.06 -40.44 3.18
N TRP A 347 4.58 -39.48 3.96
CA TRP A 347 3.92 -39.76 5.23
C TRP A 347 2.91 -38.67 5.60
N LYS A 348 1.99 -39.03 6.51
CA LYS A 348 1.01 -38.15 7.14
C LYS A 348 1.11 -38.28 8.65
N MET A 349 1.03 -37.16 9.38
CA MET A 349 0.94 -37.09 10.83
C MET A 349 -0.36 -36.39 11.24
N GLY A 350 -1.11 -36.98 12.17
CA GLY A 350 -2.37 -36.42 12.68
C GLY A 350 -3.61 -36.86 11.89
N GLY A 351 -4.77 -36.39 12.34
CA GLY A 351 -6.06 -36.70 11.73
C GLY A 351 -6.47 -38.17 11.86
N ASN A 352 -7.33 -38.61 10.94
CA ASN A 352 -7.70 -40.02 10.83
C ASN A 352 -6.65 -40.83 10.04
N THR A 353 -6.73 -42.17 10.12
CA THR A 353 -5.74 -43.09 9.54
C THR A 353 -5.83 -43.28 8.03
N THR A 354 -6.88 -42.74 7.38
CA THR A 354 -7.01 -42.73 5.91
C THR A 354 -5.90 -41.86 5.33
N ARG A 355 -5.35 -42.30 4.19
CA ARG A 355 -4.21 -41.69 3.50
C ARG A 355 -4.02 -42.28 2.11
N GLU A 356 -3.21 -41.63 1.30
CA GLU A 356 -2.75 -42.14 0.00
C GLU A 356 -2.08 -43.52 0.11
N ALA A 357 -2.31 -44.37 -0.89
CA ALA A 357 -1.67 -45.68 -0.96
C ALA A 357 -0.13 -45.53 -1.03
N GLY A 358 0.57 -46.20 -0.11
CA GLY A 358 2.03 -46.13 0.01
C GLY A 358 2.55 -45.10 1.02
N ALA A 359 1.70 -44.17 1.48
CA ALA A 359 2.07 -43.23 2.53
C ALA A 359 2.13 -43.92 3.92
N VAL A 360 3.14 -43.56 4.72
CA VAL A 360 3.24 -43.99 6.12
C VAL A 360 2.33 -43.12 6.99
N TYR A 361 1.53 -43.75 7.86
CA TYR A 361 0.80 -43.01 8.90
C TYR A 361 1.69 -42.91 10.15
N LEU A 362 1.94 -41.69 10.60
CA LEU A 362 2.69 -41.41 11.82
C LEU A 362 1.71 -41.30 12.99
N ASN A 363 1.65 -42.35 13.80
CA ASN A 363 0.84 -42.34 15.01
C ASN A 363 1.47 -41.44 16.07
N ILE A 364 0.75 -40.41 16.51
CA ILE A 364 1.13 -39.62 17.69
C ILE A 364 1.00 -40.56 18.90
N VAL A 365 2.15 -40.86 19.53
CA VAL A 365 2.29 -41.97 20.49
C VAL A 365 1.30 -41.86 21.64
N ASN A 366 1.12 -40.66 22.18
CA ASN A 366 0.17 -40.36 23.24
C ASN A 366 -1.06 -39.62 22.67
N PRO A 367 -2.28 -40.17 22.78
CA PRO A 367 -3.48 -39.54 22.25
C PRO A 367 -3.79 -38.13 22.80
N ALA A 368 -3.36 -37.82 24.02
CA ALA A 368 -3.53 -36.48 24.62
C ALA A 368 -2.69 -35.40 23.92
N ASP A 369 -1.66 -35.82 23.18
CA ASP A 369 -0.73 -34.93 22.49
C ASP A 369 -1.14 -34.68 21.04
N ARG A 370 -2.36 -35.05 20.63
CA ARG A 370 -2.88 -34.76 19.29
C ARG A 370 -3.20 -33.27 19.12
N PHE A 371 -2.94 -32.74 17.93
CA PHE A 371 -3.29 -31.38 17.51
C PHE A 371 -4.54 -31.36 16.63
N TYR A 372 -5.17 -30.20 16.52
CA TYR A 372 -6.39 -29.99 15.73
C TYR A 372 -6.37 -28.62 15.06
N ALA A 373 -6.82 -28.56 13.80
CA ALA A 373 -6.99 -27.35 13.01
C ALA A 373 -5.71 -26.45 12.93
N GLN A 374 -4.54 -27.08 12.85
CA GLN A 374 -3.25 -26.44 13.04
C GLN A 374 -2.80 -25.47 11.93
N HIS A 375 -1.97 -24.49 12.29
CA HIS A 375 -1.25 -23.58 11.41
C HIS A 375 0.28 -23.77 11.48
N ASP A 376 0.97 -23.15 10.52
CA ASP A 376 2.41 -22.87 10.56
C ASP A 376 3.31 -24.09 10.86
N ALA A 377 3.14 -25.18 10.11
CA ALA A 377 4.00 -26.36 10.21
C ALA A 377 5.36 -26.09 9.55
N ARG A 378 6.46 -26.31 10.27
CA ARG A 378 7.83 -26.00 9.83
C ARG A 378 8.80 -27.14 10.12
N PHE A 379 9.77 -27.32 9.21
CA PHE A 379 10.92 -28.17 9.47
C PHE A 379 11.81 -27.55 10.54
N ARG A 380 12.38 -28.43 11.36
CA ARG A 380 13.43 -28.08 12.32
C ARG A 380 14.77 -28.66 11.89
N PRO A 381 15.91 -28.01 12.19
CA PRO A 381 17.23 -28.52 11.81
C PRO A 381 17.58 -29.91 12.37
N ASN A 382 16.94 -30.33 13.47
CA ASN A 382 17.06 -31.67 14.07
C ASN A 382 16.20 -32.75 13.37
N GLY A 383 15.38 -32.38 12.38
CA GLY A 383 14.44 -33.29 11.70
C GLY A 383 13.04 -33.36 12.33
N ASP A 384 12.82 -32.63 13.42
CA ASP A 384 11.50 -32.51 14.05
C ASP A 384 10.59 -31.56 13.24
N ILE A 385 9.30 -31.59 13.55
CA ILE A 385 8.30 -30.70 12.97
C ILE A 385 7.67 -29.84 14.07
N SER A 386 7.80 -28.53 13.96
CA SER A 386 7.05 -27.58 14.80
C SER A 386 5.76 -27.15 14.11
N LEU A 387 4.71 -26.88 14.88
CA LEU A 387 3.46 -26.32 14.38
C LEU A 387 2.71 -25.53 15.46
N TYR A 388 1.79 -24.68 15.04
CA TYR A 388 0.83 -24.01 15.91
C TYR A 388 -0.47 -24.81 15.94
N ASP A 389 -0.78 -25.44 17.06
CA ASP A 389 -2.04 -26.16 17.29
C ASP A 389 -3.07 -25.14 17.78
N ASP A 390 -3.95 -24.67 16.88
CA ASP A 390 -5.04 -23.76 17.24
C ASP A 390 -5.98 -24.38 18.28
N HIS A 391 -6.11 -25.71 18.28
CA HIS A 391 -7.06 -26.45 19.08
C HIS A 391 -8.52 -26.04 18.84
N SER A 392 -8.82 -25.50 17.66
CA SER A 392 -10.12 -24.88 17.37
C SER A 392 -11.28 -25.87 17.50
N GLN A 393 -12.36 -25.38 18.13
CA GLN A 393 -13.63 -26.11 18.29
C GLN A 393 -13.49 -27.44 19.05
N GLN A 394 -12.43 -27.63 19.84
CA GLN A 394 -12.34 -28.74 20.79
C GLN A 394 -12.94 -28.33 22.14
N ALA A 395 -13.68 -29.25 22.77
CA ALA A 395 -14.37 -28.98 24.03
C ALA A 395 -13.42 -28.75 25.22
N THR A 396 -12.16 -29.18 25.09
CA THR A 396 -11.13 -29.07 26.12
C THR A 396 -9.79 -28.78 25.46
N GLY A 397 -9.12 -27.69 25.85
CA GLY A 397 -7.76 -27.38 25.43
C GLY A 397 -7.64 -25.97 24.84
N ASN A 398 -6.43 -25.43 24.91
CA ASN A 398 -6.10 -24.09 24.44
C ASN A 398 -5.11 -24.20 23.28
N ALA A 399 -4.99 -23.14 22.49
CA ALA A 399 -4.01 -23.08 21.43
C ALA A 399 -2.58 -23.18 21.99
N ARG A 400 -1.65 -23.74 21.23
CA ARG A 400 -0.28 -24.00 21.69
C ARG A 400 0.71 -24.12 20.55
N GLY A 401 1.94 -23.66 20.78
CA GLY A 401 3.08 -24.04 19.95
C GLY A 401 3.61 -25.42 20.37
N VAL A 402 3.81 -26.32 19.42
CA VAL A 402 4.28 -27.71 19.67
C VAL A 402 5.37 -28.13 18.70
N GLU A 403 6.18 -29.11 19.11
CA GLU A 403 7.20 -29.75 18.28
C GLU A 403 7.16 -31.27 18.46
N TYR A 404 7.15 -32.00 17.34
CA TYR A 404 7.12 -33.46 17.30
C TYR A 404 8.40 -34.04 16.69
N ALA A 405 9.01 -35.00 17.39
CA ALA A 405 9.99 -35.89 16.80
C ALA A 405 9.32 -36.87 15.84
N ILE A 406 9.85 -36.95 14.62
CA ILE A 406 9.30 -37.77 13.54
C ILE A 406 10.13 -39.03 13.35
N ASN A 407 9.49 -40.21 13.40
CA ASN A 407 10.12 -41.49 13.10
C ASN A 407 9.30 -42.27 12.06
N PRO A 408 9.55 -42.07 10.76
CA PRO A 408 8.83 -42.75 9.70
C PRO A 408 9.09 -44.26 9.67
N GLY A 409 10.28 -44.71 10.09
CA GLY A 409 10.62 -46.15 10.15
C GLY A 409 9.79 -46.90 11.20
N ALA A 410 9.46 -46.25 12.30
CA ALA A 410 8.56 -46.79 13.33
C ALA A 410 7.08 -46.45 13.09
N GLY A 411 6.77 -45.55 12.16
CA GLY A 411 5.42 -45.04 11.94
C GLY A 411 4.89 -44.23 13.13
N THR A 412 5.75 -43.47 13.81
CA THR A 412 5.38 -42.72 15.03
C THR A 412 5.82 -41.26 15.00
N ALA A 413 5.09 -40.43 15.72
CA ALA A 413 5.48 -39.08 16.10
C ALA A 413 5.36 -38.90 17.62
N THR A 414 6.33 -38.25 18.25
CA THR A 414 6.37 -38.04 19.71
C THR A 414 6.46 -36.56 20.01
N LEU A 415 5.59 -36.05 20.88
CA LEU A 415 5.65 -34.65 21.31
C LEU A 415 6.91 -34.42 22.15
N ASN A 416 7.81 -33.59 21.66
CA ASN A 416 9.07 -33.23 22.33
C ASN A 416 8.92 -31.92 23.12
N PHE A 417 8.08 -31.02 22.64
CA PHE A 417 7.87 -29.72 23.26
C PHE A 417 6.41 -29.27 23.08
N SER A 418 5.86 -28.65 24.11
CA SER A 418 4.58 -27.94 24.05
C SER A 418 4.65 -26.71 24.92
N TYR A 419 4.23 -25.59 24.37
CA TYR A 419 3.83 -24.45 25.16
C TYR A 419 2.60 -24.82 26.03
N GLN A 420 2.59 -24.41 27.30
CA GLN A 420 1.52 -24.68 28.25
C GLN A 420 0.63 -23.44 28.44
N ASN A 421 -0.68 -23.63 28.65
CA ASN A 421 -1.64 -22.57 28.98
C ASN A 421 -1.75 -21.43 27.94
N GLY A 422 -1.77 -21.75 26.64
CA GLY A 422 -2.13 -20.74 25.66
C GLY A 422 -3.58 -20.25 25.84
N PRO A 423 -4.02 -19.26 25.06
CA PRO A 423 -5.40 -18.80 25.05
C PRO A 423 -6.26 -19.65 24.12
N ILE A 424 -7.57 -19.44 24.18
CA ILE A 424 -8.48 -19.93 23.15
C ILE A 424 -8.25 -19.10 21.88
N SER A 425 -7.97 -19.78 20.76
CA SER A 425 -7.82 -19.17 19.44
C SER A 425 -8.75 -19.84 18.43
N ASN A 426 -9.38 -19.03 17.57
CA ASN A 426 -10.36 -19.52 16.60
C ASN A 426 -9.73 -19.95 15.27
N ALA A 427 -8.68 -19.24 14.83
CA ALA A 427 -8.00 -19.42 13.55
C ALA A 427 -6.74 -18.52 13.52
N THR A 428 -5.92 -18.69 12.48
CA THR A 428 -4.62 -18.01 12.29
C THR A 428 -3.65 -18.28 13.44
N GLY A 429 -2.47 -17.66 13.41
CA GLY A 429 -1.43 -17.85 14.41
C GLY A 429 -0.20 -18.55 13.85
N SER A 430 0.85 -18.58 14.65
CA SER A 430 2.14 -19.12 14.25
C SER A 430 2.97 -19.60 15.43
N PHE A 431 3.86 -20.55 15.17
CA PHE A 431 4.83 -21.01 16.16
C PHE A 431 6.19 -21.22 15.51
N ARG A 432 7.14 -20.36 15.89
CA ARG A 432 8.52 -20.39 15.38
C ARG A 432 9.48 -20.56 16.53
N ARG A 433 10.35 -21.57 16.44
CA ARG A 433 11.53 -21.70 17.31
C ARG A 433 12.72 -21.09 16.58
N ASN A 434 13.22 -19.94 16.99
CA ASN A 434 14.28 -19.25 16.23
C ASN A 434 15.68 -19.72 16.68
N ALA A 435 16.70 -19.02 16.18
CA ALA A 435 18.10 -19.46 16.06
C ALA A 435 18.62 -20.25 17.27
N VAL A 436 19.02 -21.50 17.00
CA VAL A 436 19.68 -22.42 17.95
C VAL A 436 18.84 -22.74 19.20
N GLY A 437 17.50 -22.61 19.12
CA GLY A 437 16.58 -23.08 20.17
C GLY A 437 16.58 -22.24 21.45
N THR A 438 17.06 -21.00 21.38
CA THR A 438 17.16 -20.10 22.55
C THR A 438 15.98 -19.15 22.73
N ASP A 439 15.08 -19.09 21.74
CA ASP A 439 13.86 -18.28 21.76
C ASP A 439 12.73 -18.94 20.95
N ASN A 440 11.50 -18.67 21.38
CA ASN A 440 10.27 -19.23 20.83
C ASN A 440 9.25 -18.11 20.66
N ILE A 441 8.66 -17.99 19.49
CA ILE A 441 7.65 -16.96 19.19
C ILE A 441 6.33 -17.65 18.89
N VAL A 442 5.30 -17.19 19.58
CA VAL A 442 3.92 -17.65 19.38
C VAL A 442 3.07 -16.46 18.96
N GLY A 443 2.63 -16.46 17.71
CA GLY A 443 1.53 -15.62 17.25
C GLY A 443 0.22 -16.33 17.58
N TRP A 444 -0.69 -15.65 18.27
CA TRP A 444 -1.85 -16.30 18.86
C TRP A 444 -3.12 -16.23 18.01
N GLY A 445 -3.08 -15.47 16.91
CA GLY A 445 -4.16 -15.41 15.95
C GLY A 445 -5.43 -14.79 16.52
N ILE A 446 -6.58 -15.17 15.96
CA ILE A 446 -7.87 -14.53 16.23
C ILE A 446 -8.40 -14.94 17.62
N ARG A 447 -8.30 -13.99 18.56
CA ARG A 447 -8.83 -14.07 19.93
C ARG A 447 -9.05 -12.69 20.54
N GLY A 448 -9.65 -12.63 21.74
CA GLY A 448 -9.65 -11.42 22.56
C GLY A 448 -8.22 -11.04 23.00
N GLY A 449 -7.83 -9.77 22.78
CA GLY A 449 -6.46 -9.29 23.02
C GLY A 449 -5.44 -10.09 22.20
N SER A 450 -5.64 -10.18 20.89
CA SER A 450 -4.72 -10.83 19.95
C SER A 450 -3.35 -10.12 19.91
N GLY A 451 -2.32 -10.81 19.44
CA GLY A 451 -0.92 -10.40 19.44
C GLY A 451 0.01 -11.59 19.62
N PHE A 452 1.30 -11.33 19.81
CA PHE A 452 2.29 -12.40 19.97
C PHE A 452 3.03 -12.32 21.30
N ASP A 453 3.62 -13.45 21.67
CA ASP A 453 4.56 -13.56 22.78
C ASP A 453 5.88 -14.17 22.31
N GLU A 454 6.98 -13.69 22.88
CA GLU A 454 8.28 -14.32 22.76
C GLU A 454 8.74 -14.86 24.11
N PHE A 455 9.24 -16.09 24.09
CA PHE A 455 9.80 -16.80 25.22
C PHE A 455 11.24 -17.16 24.97
N ASP A 456 12.03 -17.32 26.03
CA ASP A 456 13.36 -17.91 25.97
C ASP A 456 13.31 -19.42 25.66
N ALA A 457 14.49 -20.04 25.65
CA ALA A 457 14.72 -21.45 25.37
C ALA A 457 13.90 -22.40 26.24
N THR A 458 13.59 -21.99 27.48
CA THR A 458 12.91 -22.82 28.47
C THR A 458 11.45 -23.04 28.10
N GLY A 459 10.84 -22.06 27.44
CA GLY A 459 9.51 -22.11 26.83
C GLY A 459 8.35 -22.36 27.80
N GLY A 460 7.21 -21.68 27.60
CA GLY A 460 5.96 -22.11 28.23
C GLY A 460 5.80 -21.84 29.73
N THR A 461 6.74 -21.13 30.36
CA THR A 461 6.61 -20.66 31.75
C THR A 461 6.53 -19.14 31.79
N ALA A 462 5.87 -18.59 32.81
CA ALA A 462 5.82 -17.13 33.01
C ALA A 462 7.23 -16.53 33.20
N GLN A 463 8.17 -17.32 33.73
CA GLN A 463 9.56 -16.93 33.93
C GLN A 463 10.34 -16.79 32.62
N GLY A 464 10.02 -17.62 31.62
CA GLY A 464 10.64 -17.56 30.29
C GLY A 464 10.04 -16.52 29.37
N LEU A 465 8.98 -15.79 29.75
CA LEU A 465 8.39 -14.74 28.92
C LEU A 465 9.37 -13.56 28.80
N LEU A 466 9.68 -13.20 27.56
CA LEU A 466 10.58 -12.09 27.23
C LEU A 466 9.78 -10.83 26.88
N MET A 467 8.84 -10.97 25.95
CA MET A 467 8.04 -9.87 25.43
C MET A 467 6.63 -10.32 25.09
N THR A 468 5.67 -9.43 25.33
CA THR A 468 4.29 -9.51 24.89
C THR A 468 3.96 -8.28 24.06
N MET A 469 3.36 -8.48 22.89
CA MET A 469 2.71 -7.43 22.10
C MET A 469 1.23 -7.78 21.91
N ARG A 470 0.35 -6.78 22.01
CA ARG A 470 -1.09 -6.93 21.74
C ARG A 470 -1.62 -5.83 20.84
N PHE A 471 -2.52 -6.21 19.94
CA PHE A 471 -3.31 -5.29 19.14
C PHE A 471 -4.49 -4.70 19.93
N PRO A 472 -5.04 -3.57 19.47
CA PRO A 472 -6.34 -3.08 19.93
C PRO A 472 -7.45 -4.14 19.78
N ASN A 473 -8.51 -4.01 20.59
CA ASN A 473 -9.66 -4.91 20.49
C ASN A 473 -10.30 -4.85 19.09
N GLY A 474 -10.60 -6.01 18.50
CA GLY A 474 -11.18 -6.13 17.17
C GLY A 474 -10.16 -6.24 16.04
N GLU A 475 -8.87 -6.25 16.37
CA GLU A 475 -7.75 -6.49 15.47
C GLU A 475 -6.97 -7.73 15.91
N SER A 476 -6.29 -8.39 14.95
CA SER A 476 -5.49 -9.59 15.20
C SER A 476 -4.36 -9.71 14.19
N GLU A 477 -3.28 -10.41 14.52
CA GLU A 477 -2.31 -10.87 13.54
C GLU A 477 -2.77 -12.14 12.83
N TYR A 478 -2.29 -12.33 11.61
CA TYR A 478 -2.32 -13.64 10.96
C TYR A 478 -1.13 -14.52 11.41
N ARG A 479 0.07 -13.96 11.37
CA ARG A 479 1.34 -14.64 11.67
C ARG A 479 2.35 -13.64 12.18
N VAL A 480 3.24 -14.10 13.05
CA VAL A 480 4.47 -13.39 13.40
C VAL A 480 5.68 -14.26 13.09
N VAL A 481 6.69 -13.64 12.48
CA VAL A 481 8.02 -14.22 12.26
C VAL A 481 9.05 -13.26 12.83
N LYS A 482 10.15 -13.78 13.38
CA LYS A 482 11.31 -12.97 13.72
C LYS A 482 12.49 -13.40 12.89
N VAL A 483 13.13 -12.43 12.25
CA VAL A 483 14.31 -12.66 11.41
C VAL A 483 15.55 -12.06 12.07
N ASP A 484 16.70 -12.59 11.69
CA ASP A 484 18.00 -12.09 12.14
C ASP A 484 18.15 -10.60 11.81
N PRO A 485 18.82 -9.79 12.65
CA PRO A 485 19.05 -8.37 12.37
C PRO A 485 19.69 -8.10 10.99
N SER A 486 20.51 -9.02 10.47
CA SER A 486 21.17 -8.91 9.16
C SER A 486 20.25 -9.17 7.96
N ALA A 487 19.03 -9.67 8.18
CA ALA A 487 18.06 -9.94 7.10
C ALA A 487 17.50 -8.66 6.47
N LEU A 488 17.58 -7.52 7.16
CA LEU A 488 17.03 -6.24 6.75
C LEU A 488 17.99 -5.10 7.09
N ASP A 489 18.20 -4.17 6.16
CA ASP A 489 18.98 -2.96 6.41
C ASP A 489 18.13 -1.94 7.19
N VAL A 490 18.53 -1.64 8.41
CA VAL A 490 17.83 -0.68 9.29
C VAL A 490 17.72 0.72 8.68
N ASN A 491 18.68 1.16 7.85
CA ASN A 491 18.62 2.45 7.20
C ASN A 491 17.54 2.47 6.12
N LEU A 492 17.35 1.36 5.40
CA LEU A 492 16.26 1.20 4.45
C LEU A 492 14.90 1.16 5.17
N LEU A 493 14.80 0.41 6.28
CA LEU A 493 13.59 0.39 7.11
C LEU A 493 13.20 1.82 7.54
N ARG A 494 14.16 2.57 8.10
CA ARG A 494 13.93 3.96 8.56
C ARG A 494 13.59 4.92 7.42
N SER A 495 14.29 4.83 6.29
CA SER A 495 14.08 5.78 5.18
C SER A 495 12.78 5.52 4.40
N THR A 496 12.22 4.31 4.49
CA THR A 496 11.02 3.94 3.71
C THR A 496 9.76 3.70 4.54
N ALA A 497 9.84 3.83 5.86
CA ALA A 497 8.67 3.66 6.72
C ALA A 497 7.55 4.65 6.38
N GLY A 498 6.36 4.10 6.09
CA GLY A 498 5.15 4.83 5.76
C GLY A 498 5.04 5.27 4.30
N LEU A 499 5.94 4.85 3.40
CA LEU A 499 5.87 5.17 1.97
C LEU A 499 5.08 4.13 1.15
N PRO A 500 4.44 4.52 0.02
CA PRO A 500 4.15 5.90 -0.36
C PRO A 500 3.15 6.49 0.64
N ARG A 501 3.45 7.70 1.14
CA ARG A 501 2.50 8.37 2.05
C ARG A 501 1.27 8.75 1.23
N PRO A 502 0.05 8.61 1.77
CA PRO A 502 -1.04 9.43 1.32
C PRO A 502 -0.50 10.86 1.37
N VAL A 503 -0.42 11.51 0.21
CA VAL A 503 0.09 12.87 0.13
C VAL A 503 -0.85 13.69 1.00
N SER A 504 -0.46 13.97 2.25
CA SER A 504 -0.99 15.14 2.94
C SER A 504 -0.71 16.26 1.97
N PRO A 505 -1.74 16.98 1.45
CA PRO A 505 -1.52 18.00 0.44
C PRO A 505 -0.33 18.82 0.88
N SER A 506 0.75 18.74 0.11
CA SER A 506 1.98 19.40 0.48
C SER A 506 1.60 20.85 0.71
N THR A 507 1.76 21.35 1.93
CA THR A 507 1.44 22.74 2.24
C THR A 507 2.39 23.72 1.57
N LEU A 508 3.26 23.24 0.67
CA LEU A 508 4.23 23.98 -0.09
C LEU A 508 3.89 23.89 -1.58
N TRP A 509 3.58 25.04 -2.16
CA TRP A 509 3.45 25.21 -3.60
C TRP A 509 4.78 24.92 -4.32
N GLN A 510 4.77 23.99 -5.28
CA GLN A 510 5.86 23.82 -6.23
C GLN A 510 5.58 24.65 -7.50
N PRO A 511 6.44 25.64 -7.84
CA PRO A 511 6.30 26.33 -9.11
C PRO A 511 6.67 25.40 -10.27
N LEU A 512 5.76 25.23 -11.23
CA LEU A 512 6.00 24.46 -12.47
C LEU A 512 6.52 25.34 -13.62
N GLY A 513 6.80 26.63 -13.35
CA GLY A 513 7.17 27.61 -14.38
C GLY A 513 6.02 27.95 -15.33
N GLY A 514 6.32 28.72 -16.37
CA GLY A 514 5.33 29.18 -17.36
C GLY A 514 4.55 30.44 -16.95
N VAL A 515 3.92 31.09 -17.92
CA VAL A 515 2.99 32.23 -17.72
C VAL A 515 1.63 31.83 -18.27
N LEU A 516 0.67 31.63 -17.38
CA LEU A 516 -0.65 31.12 -17.70
C LEU A 516 -1.66 32.25 -17.86
N THR A 517 -2.53 32.17 -18.86
CA THR A 517 -3.59 33.16 -19.13
C THR A 517 -5.00 32.55 -19.08
N SER A 518 -5.14 31.31 -18.61
CA SER A 518 -6.40 30.63 -18.35
C SER A 518 -6.36 29.87 -17.02
N ARG A 519 -7.52 29.36 -16.60
CA ARG A 519 -7.56 28.26 -15.62
C ARG A 519 -6.90 27.01 -16.21
N PRO A 520 -6.13 26.24 -15.41
CA PRO A 520 -5.65 24.94 -15.83
C PRO A 520 -6.78 23.91 -15.83
N ALA A 521 -6.68 22.91 -16.71
CA ALA A 521 -7.46 21.69 -16.62
C ALA A 521 -6.52 20.49 -16.47
N ALA A 522 -6.93 19.46 -15.72
CA ALA A 522 -6.08 18.31 -15.47
C ALA A 522 -6.87 17.00 -15.60
N ALA A 523 -6.19 15.96 -16.06
CA ALA A 523 -6.72 14.60 -16.13
C ALA A 523 -5.63 13.59 -15.81
N SER A 524 -6.05 12.37 -15.48
CA SER A 524 -5.18 11.22 -15.31
C SER A 524 -5.72 10.07 -16.15
N TRP A 525 -4.84 9.37 -16.85
CA TRP A 525 -5.17 8.16 -17.63
C TRP A 525 -4.53 6.90 -17.04
N SER A 526 -3.64 7.01 -16.05
CA SER A 526 -3.08 5.86 -15.31
C SER A 526 -2.71 6.24 -13.89
N PRO A 527 -2.54 5.27 -12.98
CA PRO A 527 -1.89 5.52 -11.69
C PRO A 527 -0.58 6.28 -11.86
N ASP A 528 -0.28 7.17 -10.91
CA ASP A 528 0.95 7.98 -10.84
C ASP A 528 1.23 8.90 -12.04
N ARG A 529 0.21 9.11 -12.88
CA ARG A 529 0.23 10.02 -14.03
C ARG A 529 -0.76 11.15 -13.82
N LEU A 530 -0.29 12.38 -14.00
CA LEU A 530 -1.13 13.58 -14.01
C LEU A 530 -0.74 14.45 -15.20
N ASP A 531 -1.70 14.86 -16.01
CA ASP A 531 -1.51 15.73 -17.17
C ASP A 531 -2.28 17.02 -16.95
N ALA A 532 -1.64 18.17 -17.20
CA ALA A 532 -2.20 19.50 -17.00
C ALA A 532 -2.08 20.35 -18.26
N PHE A 533 -3.14 21.07 -18.58
CA PHE A 533 -3.32 21.86 -19.79
C PHE A 533 -3.69 23.28 -19.46
N VAL A 534 -3.10 24.23 -20.18
CA VAL A 534 -3.27 25.67 -19.94
C VAL A 534 -3.18 26.46 -21.24
N ARG A 535 -3.71 27.68 -21.23
CA ARG A 535 -3.41 28.67 -22.26
C ARG A 535 -2.19 29.50 -21.86
N GLY A 536 -1.22 29.59 -22.76
CA GLY A 536 -0.03 30.43 -22.60
C GLY A 536 -0.29 31.92 -22.86
N SER A 537 0.73 32.76 -22.68
CA SER A 537 0.69 34.18 -23.06
C SER A 537 0.64 34.41 -24.57
N ASP A 538 1.02 33.40 -25.35
CA ASP A 538 0.95 33.32 -26.80
C ASP A 538 -0.39 32.78 -27.33
N GLN A 539 -1.37 32.57 -26.44
CA GLN A 539 -2.69 32.01 -26.73
C GLN A 539 -2.66 30.56 -27.23
N GLN A 540 -1.55 29.83 -27.12
CA GLN A 540 -1.46 28.41 -27.49
C GLN A 540 -1.85 27.51 -26.30
N THR A 541 -2.24 26.27 -26.59
CA THR A 541 -2.35 25.21 -25.59
C THR A 541 -0.96 24.75 -25.21
N TRP A 542 -0.68 24.75 -23.92
CA TRP A 542 0.52 24.17 -23.33
C TRP A 542 0.15 22.99 -22.45
N HIS A 543 0.98 21.96 -22.49
CA HIS A 543 0.81 20.73 -21.76
C HIS A 543 2.05 20.45 -20.91
N ILE A 544 1.83 19.98 -19.69
CA ILE A 544 2.86 19.45 -18.80
C ILE A 544 2.31 18.20 -18.11
N TRP A 545 3.17 17.24 -17.82
CA TRP A 545 2.75 16.02 -17.15
C TRP A 545 3.70 15.63 -16.03
N SER A 546 3.17 14.91 -15.04
CA SER A 546 3.94 14.26 -14.00
C SER A 546 3.90 12.76 -14.18
N SER A 547 5.01 12.09 -13.94
CA SER A 547 5.07 10.63 -13.85
C SER A 547 5.88 10.24 -12.63
N ASN A 548 5.26 9.50 -11.72
CA ASN A 548 5.84 9.14 -10.42
C ASN A 548 6.33 10.37 -9.63
N GLY A 549 5.54 11.44 -9.63
CA GLY A 549 5.85 12.69 -8.93
C GLY A 549 6.90 13.58 -9.60
N GLN A 550 7.46 13.19 -10.75
CA GLN A 550 8.40 14.00 -11.52
C GLN A 550 7.70 14.70 -12.68
N TRP A 551 7.73 16.03 -12.69
CA TRP A 551 7.16 16.86 -13.75
C TRP A 551 8.07 16.94 -14.98
N SER A 552 7.46 16.92 -16.16
CA SER A 552 8.09 17.20 -17.44
C SER A 552 8.41 18.69 -17.61
N GLY A 553 9.03 19.05 -18.73
CA GLY A 553 8.96 20.41 -19.23
C GLY A 553 7.59 20.70 -19.87
N TRP A 554 7.25 21.98 -19.98
CA TRP A 554 6.10 22.43 -20.76
C TRP A 554 6.33 22.15 -22.25
N GLU A 555 5.38 21.49 -22.90
CA GLU A 555 5.36 21.29 -24.35
C GLU A 555 4.21 22.08 -25.00
N PRO A 556 4.45 22.72 -26.17
CA PRO A 556 3.39 23.39 -26.89
C PRO A 556 2.58 22.37 -27.70
N LEU A 557 1.25 22.43 -27.57
CA LEU A 557 0.33 21.66 -28.41
C LEU A 557 -0.27 22.51 -29.55
N GLY A 558 0.09 23.79 -29.64
CA GLY A 558 -0.37 24.71 -30.66
C GLY A 558 -1.79 25.24 -30.41
N GLY A 559 -2.47 25.65 -31.49
CA GLY A 559 -3.82 26.22 -31.44
C GLY A 559 -3.87 27.71 -31.07
N SER A 560 -5.07 28.29 -31.10
CA SER A 560 -5.33 29.69 -30.70
C SER A 560 -6.59 29.77 -29.83
N LEU A 561 -6.39 29.85 -28.53
CA LEU A 561 -7.43 29.64 -27.52
C LEU A 561 -8.03 30.96 -27.05
N THR A 562 -9.36 30.99 -26.96
CA THR A 562 -10.11 32.10 -26.34
C THR A 562 -10.80 31.70 -25.03
N SER A 563 -10.52 30.50 -24.51
CA SER A 563 -11.04 29.96 -23.24
C SER A 563 -9.96 29.19 -22.46
N GLY A 564 -10.30 28.70 -21.26
CA GLY A 564 -9.56 27.59 -20.66
C GLY A 564 -9.86 26.26 -21.37
N PRO A 565 -9.01 25.24 -21.20
CA PRO A 565 -9.25 23.91 -21.76
C PRO A 565 -10.26 23.11 -20.92
N GLY A 566 -10.94 22.16 -21.57
CA GLY A 566 -11.60 21.01 -20.94
C GLY A 566 -10.87 19.73 -21.33
N VAL A 567 -10.75 18.76 -20.43
CA VAL A 567 -10.02 17.51 -20.70
C VAL A 567 -10.72 16.31 -20.10
N ALA A 568 -10.71 15.18 -20.82
CA ALA A 568 -11.21 13.90 -20.34
C ALA A 568 -10.26 12.75 -20.71
N SER A 569 -10.36 11.63 -19.99
CA SER A 569 -9.75 10.36 -20.35
C SER A 569 -10.79 9.25 -20.22
N TRP A 570 -10.82 8.35 -21.19
CA TRP A 570 -11.74 7.20 -21.20
C TRP A 570 -11.04 5.84 -21.03
N SER A 571 -9.69 5.83 -21.01
CA SER A 571 -8.86 4.63 -21.01
C SER A 571 -7.39 4.98 -20.76
N ALA A 572 -6.62 4.00 -20.31
CA ALA A 572 -5.17 4.15 -20.23
C ALA A 572 -4.56 4.54 -21.58
N GLY A 573 -3.62 5.48 -21.54
CA GLY A 573 -2.95 6.04 -22.71
C GLY A 573 -3.77 7.03 -23.52
N ARG A 574 -4.99 7.40 -23.09
CA ARG A 574 -5.84 8.38 -23.80
C ARG A 574 -5.98 9.68 -23.01
N LEU A 575 -5.82 10.80 -23.71
CA LEU A 575 -6.35 12.11 -23.30
C LEU A 575 -7.08 12.77 -24.47
N ASP A 576 -8.16 13.48 -24.18
CA ASP A 576 -8.93 14.25 -25.15
C ASP A 576 -9.10 15.68 -24.62
N VAL A 577 -8.56 16.65 -25.35
CA VAL A 577 -8.47 18.07 -24.96
C VAL A 577 -9.38 18.90 -25.85
N PHE A 578 -10.19 19.75 -25.23
CA PHE A 578 -11.21 20.57 -25.85
C PHE A 578 -10.97 22.04 -25.55
N VAL A 579 -11.07 22.89 -26.57
CA VAL A 579 -10.85 24.33 -26.41
C VAL A 579 -11.81 25.14 -27.28
N ARG A 580 -12.06 26.39 -26.89
CA ARG A 580 -12.70 27.37 -27.78
C ARG A 580 -11.64 28.09 -28.62
N GLY A 581 -11.79 28.03 -29.94
CA GLY A 581 -10.93 28.73 -30.90
C GLY A 581 -11.16 30.24 -30.95
N SER A 582 -10.36 30.96 -31.73
CA SER A 582 -10.56 32.38 -32.04
C SER A 582 -11.79 32.64 -32.92
N ASP A 583 -12.27 31.61 -33.60
CA ASP A 583 -13.50 31.55 -34.38
C ASP A 583 -14.74 31.16 -33.55
N GLN A 584 -14.58 31.06 -32.22
CA GLN A 584 -15.62 30.63 -31.25
C GLN A 584 -16.08 29.18 -31.42
N GLN A 585 -15.46 28.38 -32.28
CA GLN A 585 -15.79 26.96 -32.45
C GLN A 585 -15.14 26.11 -31.36
N LEU A 586 -15.72 24.94 -31.09
CA LEU A 586 -15.06 23.89 -30.33
C LEU A 586 -13.97 23.26 -31.19
N TRP A 587 -12.77 23.15 -30.64
CA TRP A 587 -11.63 22.45 -31.23
C TRP A 587 -11.20 21.30 -30.32
N HIS A 588 -10.78 20.20 -30.93
CA HIS A 588 -10.41 18.96 -30.24
C HIS A 588 -9.04 18.46 -30.68
N GLN A 589 -8.26 17.95 -29.74
CA GLN A 589 -6.99 17.26 -29.97
C GLN A 589 -6.86 16.12 -28.95
N TRP A 590 -6.27 15.00 -29.35
CA TRP A 590 -6.15 13.83 -28.48
C TRP A 590 -4.76 13.22 -28.47
N PHE A 591 -4.44 12.53 -27.39
CA PHE A 591 -3.25 11.70 -27.24
C PHE A 591 -3.65 10.22 -27.37
N ASP A 592 -2.92 9.45 -28.19
CA ASP A 592 -3.24 8.04 -28.49
C ASP A 592 -2.36 7.02 -27.74
N GLY A 593 -1.53 7.48 -26.81
CA GLY A 593 -0.57 6.68 -26.06
C GLY A 593 0.87 6.86 -26.56
N ASN A 594 1.04 7.33 -27.80
CA ASN A 594 2.34 7.59 -28.39
C ASN A 594 2.49 9.03 -28.91
N HIS A 595 1.45 9.61 -29.52
CA HIS A 595 1.51 10.93 -30.13
C HIS A 595 0.23 11.73 -29.92
N TRP A 596 0.37 13.05 -30.00
CA TRP A 596 -0.75 13.99 -30.12
C TRP A 596 -1.25 14.05 -31.58
N SER A 597 -2.56 14.10 -31.75
CA SER A 597 -3.20 14.35 -33.04
C SER A 597 -2.98 15.80 -33.51
N GLY A 598 -3.46 16.12 -34.72
CA GLY A 598 -3.72 17.51 -35.08
C GLY A 598 -5.00 18.04 -34.42
N TRP A 599 -5.14 19.37 -34.36
CA TRP A 599 -6.40 20.01 -33.96
C TRP A 599 -7.47 19.82 -35.02
N GLU A 600 -8.64 19.32 -34.62
CA GLU A 600 -9.83 19.21 -35.47
C GLU A 600 -10.95 20.13 -35.01
N PRO A 601 -11.68 20.80 -35.93
CA PRO A 601 -12.83 21.61 -35.58
C PRO A 601 -14.07 20.73 -35.38
N LEU A 602 -14.77 20.94 -34.27
CA LEU A 602 -16.04 20.28 -33.94
C LEU A 602 -17.26 21.23 -34.07
N GLY A 603 -17.03 22.46 -34.54
CA GLY A 603 -18.08 23.45 -34.82
C GLY A 603 -18.68 24.08 -33.57
N GLY A 604 -19.86 24.69 -33.74
CA GLY A 604 -20.57 25.40 -32.68
C GLY A 604 -20.14 26.87 -32.52
N VAL A 605 -20.85 27.62 -31.67
CA VAL A 605 -20.52 29.01 -31.31
C VAL A 605 -20.57 29.12 -29.79
N LEU A 606 -19.40 28.97 -29.16
CA LEU A 606 -19.26 28.80 -27.71
C LEU A 606 -19.15 30.16 -27.00
N ALA A 607 -19.95 30.36 -25.96
CA ALA A 607 -19.85 31.49 -25.04
C ALA A 607 -19.00 31.18 -23.79
N SER A 608 -18.89 29.90 -23.40
CA SER A 608 -18.13 29.43 -22.22
C SER A 608 -16.82 28.70 -22.57
N SER A 609 -16.05 28.31 -21.53
CA SER A 609 -15.07 27.23 -21.66
C SER A 609 -15.79 25.87 -21.81
N PRO A 610 -15.20 24.87 -22.50
CA PRO A 610 -15.80 23.54 -22.59
C PRO A 610 -15.60 22.72 -21.31
N SER A 611 -16.62 21.95 -20.96
CA SER A 611 -16.62 20.98 -19.86
C SER A 611 -16.77 19.59 -20.45
N ALA A 612 -15.87 18.65 -20.11
CA ALA A 612 -15.79 17.33 -20.75
C ALA A 612 -15.76 16.20 -19.72
N ALA A 613 -16.44 15.09 -20.01
CA ALA A 613 -16.38 13.86 -19.22
C ALA A 613 -16.50 12.62 -20.11
N SER A 614 -16.15 11.46 -19.52
CA SER A 614 -16.37 10.14 -20.10
C SER A 614 -17.01 9.24 -19.07
N TRP A 615 -18.02 8.47 -19.47
CA TRP A 615 -18.67 7.47 -18.61
C TRP A 615 -18.32 6.02 -19.00
N SER A 616 -17.63 5.81 -20.13
CA SER A 616 -17.11 4.50 -20.54
C SER A 616 -16.04 4.64 -21.62
N GLY A 617 -15.21 3.59 -21.79
CA GLY A 617 -14.30 3.51 -22.93
C GLY A 617 -15.04 3.70 -24.25
N GLY A 618 -14.50 4.54 -25.13
CA GLY A 618 -15.16 4.88 -26.40
C GLY A 618 -16.22 5.97 -26.31
N ARG A 619 -16.49 6.57 -25.13
CA ARG A 619 -17.45 7.66 -24.98
C ARG A 619 -16.82 8.97 -24.49
N LEU A 620 -17.13 10.09 -25.14
CA LEU A 620 -16.81 11.44 -24.68
C LEU A 620 -18.05 12.32 -24.78
N ASP A 621 -18.27 13.18 -23.79
CA ASP A 621 -19.38 14.12 -23.73
C ASP A 621 -18.84 15.52 -23.41
N VAL A 622 -19.21 16.51 -24.23
CA VAL A 622 -18.76 17.90 -24.11
C VAL A 622 -19.96 18.82 -23.98
N VAL A 623 -19.94 19.68 -22.97
CA VAL A 623 -21.02 20.60 -22.63
C VAL A 623 -20.50 22.04 -22.60
N VAL A 624 -21.27 22.96 -23.18
CA VAL A 624 -20.92 24.37 -23.33
C VAL A 624 -22.15 25.28 -23.16
N GLU A 625 -21.93 26.54 -22.82
CA GLU A 625 -22.89 27.63 -23.07
C GLU A 625 -22.74 28.08 -24.54
N GLY A 626 -23.85 28.19 -25.25
CA GLY A 626 -23.90 28.78 -26.60
C GLY A 626 -24.06 30.30 -26.57
N SER A 627 -23.84 30.96 -27.71
CA SER A 627 -24.05 32.42 -27.85
C SER A 627 -25.50 32.87 -27.59
N ASP A 628 -26.44 31.93 -27.55
CA ASP A 628 -27.85 32.12 -27.24
C ASP A 628 -28.20 31.86 -25.76
N GLN A 629 -27.18 31.74 -24.89
CA GLN A 629 -27.28 31.44 -23.45
C GLN A 629 -27.87 30.06 -23.14
N GLN A 630 -28.04 29.18 -24.13
CA GLN A 630 -28.51 27.81 -23.90
C GLN A 630 -27.35 26.86 -23.63
N VAL A 631 -27.65 25.76 -22.93
CA VAL A 631 -26.70 24.66 -22.79
C VAL A 631 -26.73 23.81 -24.05
N TRP A 632 -25.56 23.56 -24.61
CA TRP A 632 -25.36 22.73 -25.79
C TRP A 632 -24.47 21.53 -25.45
N HIS A 633 -24.79 20.40 -26.07
CA HIS A 633 -24.07 19.15 -25.87
C HIS A 633 -23.62 18.56 -27.21
N ARG A 634 -22.43 17.96 -27.21
CA ARG A 634 -21.87 17.18 -28.31
C ARG A 634 -21.13 15.97 -27.74
N TRP A 635 -21.26 14.81 -28.39
CA TRP A 635 -20.64 13.58 -27.91
C TRP A 635 -19.98 12.76 -29.02
N PHE A 636 -19.02 11.95 -28.61
CA PHE A 636 -18.40 10.91 -29.44
C PHE A 636 -18.90 9.54 -28.98
N ASP A 637 -19.34 8.69 -29.91
CA ASP A 637 -20.02 7.42 -29.61
C ASP A 637 -19.15 6.15 -29.73
N GLY A 638 -17.84 6.33 -29.96
CA GLY A 638 -16.90 5.24 -30.19
C GLY A 638 -16.46 5.16 -31.65
N ASN A 639 -17.23 5.76 -32.55
CA ASN A 639 -16.99 5.72 -33.97
C ASN A 639 -16.97 7.13 -34.60
N GLN A 640 -17.84 8.04 -34.15
CA GLN A 640 -17.95 9.38 -34.71
C GLN A 640 -18.42 10.43 -33.69
N TRP A 641 -18.15 11.70 -34.02
CA TRP A 641 -18.75 12.85 -33.36
C TRP A 641 -20.17 13.07 -33.86
N ASN A 642 -21.12 13.09 -32.93
CA ASN A 642 -22.52 13.40 -33.23
C ASN A 642 -22.75 14.92 -33.31
N GLY A 643 -23.89 15.32 -33.87
CA GLY A 643 -24.24 16.74 -34.02
C GLY A 643 -24.43 17.46 -32.68
N TRP A 644 -24.37 18.79 -32.71
CA TRP A 644 -24.73 19.62 -31.57
C TRP A 644 -26.22 19.48 -31.28
N GLU A 645 -26.56 19.16 -30.03
CA GLU A 645 -27.94 19.15 -29.56
C GLU A 645 -28.18 20.22 -28.48
N PRO A 646 -29.29 20.97 -28.57
CA PRO A 646 -29.66 21.92 -27.54
C PRO A 646 -30.26 21.16 -26.36
N LEU A 647 -29.71 21.37 -25.17
CA LEU A 647 -30.28 20.84 -23.92
C LEU A 647 -31.27 21.81 -23.27
N GLY A 648 -31.38 23.04 -23.80
CA GLY A 648 -32.10 24.13 -23.16
C GLY A 648 -31.39 24.60 -21.88
N GLY A 649 -32.14 25.20 -20.95
CA GLY A 649 -31.57 25.76 -19.73
C GLY A 649 -30.77 27.03 -20.00
N GLN A 650 -31.19 28.17 -19.44
CA GLN A 650 -30.45 29.42 -19.60
C GLN A 650 -29.33 29.49 -18.58
N THR A 651 -28.11 29.79 -19.03
CA THR A 651 -26.92 29.95 -18.19
C THR A 651 -26.08 31.13 -18.67
N ASN A 652 -25.31 31.73 -17.78
CA ASN A 652 -24.27 32.73 -18.08
C ASN A 652 -22.94 32.41 -17.39
N ALA A 653 -22.75 31.13 -17.06
CA ALA A 653 -21.59 30.58 -16.40
C ALA A 653 -21.20 29.26 -17.06
N ASP A 654 -19.91 28.91 -16.96
CA ASP A 654 -19.38 27.62 -17.43
C ASP A 654 -20.21 26.46 -16.83
N PRO A 655 -20.72 25.52 -17.67
CA PRO A 655 -21.40 24.33 -17.19
C PRO A 655 -20.42 23.34 -16.54
N ALA A 656 -20.90 22.53 -15.61
CA ALA A 656 -20.16 21.39 -15.06
C ALA A 656 -20.79 20.08 -15.50
N VAL A 657 -19.96 19.08 -15.84
CA VAL A 657 -20.40 17.75 -16.24
C VAL A 657 -19.63 16.67 -15.46
N ALA A 658 -20.35 15.65 -14.98
CA ALA A 658 -19.76 14.53 -14.27
C ALA A 658 -20.38 13.20 -14.73
N SER A 659 -19.58 12.13 -14.74
CA SER A 659 -20.07 10.76 -14.98
C SER A 659 -20.57 10.16 -13.67
N TRP A 660 -21.88 9.92 -13.56
CA TRP A 660 -22.46 9.28 -12.38
C TRP A 660 -22.12 7.79 -12.33
N SER A 661 -22.29 7.08 -13.45
CA SER A 661 -21.88 5.69 -13.66
C SER A 661 -21.70 5.43 -15.14
N ALA A 662 -21.22 4.24 -15.49
CA ALA A 662 -21.40 3.75 -16.84
C ALA A 662 -22.88 3.83 -17.24
N GLY A 663 -23.16 4.47 -18.37
CA GLY A 663 -24.49 4.71 -18.91
C GLY A 663 -25.11 6.07 -18.57
N ARG A 664 -24.49 6.85 -17.66
CA ARG A 664 -25.12 8.05 -17.11
C ARG A 664 -24.19 9.25 -16.96
N LEU A 665 -24.64 10.39 -17.49
CA LEU A 665 -23.98 11.70 -17.43
C LEU A 665 -24.88 12.71 -16.72
N ASP A 666 -24.31 13.52 -15.83
CA ASP A 666 -25.05 14.54 -15.08
C ASP A 666 -24.43 15.93 -15.34
N ILE A 667 -25.28 16.91 -15.67
CA ILE A 667 -24.93 18.28 -16.05
C ILE A 667 -25.50 19.25 -15.04
N PHE A 668 -24.68 20.23 -14.65
CA PHE A 668 -25.02 21.28 -13.71
C PHE A 668 -24.76 22.65 -14.31
N VAL A 669 -25.72 23.56 -14.14
CA VAL A 669 -25.58 24.96 -14.57
C VAL A 669 -26.10 25.91 -13.52
N ARG A 670 -25.63 27.15 -13.57
CA ARG A 670 -26.22 28.24 -12.81
C ARG A 670 -27.03 29.11 -13.78
N ASN A 671 -28.32 29.30 -13.51
CA ASN A 671 -29.12 30.20 -14.34
C ASN A 671 -28.85 31.69 -14.06
N LEU A 672 -29.54 32.54 -14.83
CA LEU A 672 -29.43 34.00 -14.76
C LEU A 672 -29.85 34.55 -13.39
N GLU A 673 -30.77 33.87 -12.70
CA GLU A 673 -31.21 34.19 -11.34
C GLU A 673 -30.28 33.65 -10.23
N GLY A 674 -29.25 32.88 -10.60
CA GLY A 674 -28.31 32.27 -9.66
C GLY A 674 -28.75 30.91 -9.10
N THR A 675 -29.82 30.31 -9.61
CA THR A 675 -30.31 29.01 -9.16
C THR A 675 -29.50 27.88 -9.80
N LEU A 676 -29.23 26.80 -9.05
CA LEU A 676 -28.59 25.60 -9.60
C LEU A 676 -29.61 24.77 -10.40
N GLY A 677 -29.30 24.53 -11.66
CA GLY A 677 -30.00 23.59 -12.54
C GLY A 677 -29.25 22.28 -12.67
N HIS A 678 -29.98 21.17 -12.72
CA HIS A 678 -29.46 19.83 -12.99
C HIS A 678 -30.25 19.15 -14.10
N ARG A 679 -29.53 18.43 -14.96
CA ARG A 679 -30.10 17.59 -16.01
C ARG A 679 -29.20 16.38 -16.18
N PHE A 680 -29.76 15.20 -16.41
CA PHE A 680 -28.98 13.99 -16.62
C PHE A 680 -29.44 13.21 -17.85
N TYR A 681 -28.53 12.39 -18.38
CA TYR A 681 -28.78 11.45 -19.46
C TYR A 681 -28.73 10.03 -18.92
N GLU A 682 -29.77 9.24 -19.16
CA GLU A 682 -29.80 7.79 -18.90
C GLU A 682 -30.67 7.11 -19.98
N GLY A 683 -30.08 6.90 -21.16
CA GLY A 683 -30.79 6.46 -22.37
C GLY A 683 -31.70 7.53 -23.01
N GLN A 684 -32.07 8.55 -22.24
CA GLN A 684 -32.77 9.76 -22.65
C GLN A 684 -32.44 10.90 -21.67
N TRP A 685 -32.62 12.14 -22.10
CA TRP A 685 -32.43 13.30 -21.24
C TRP A 685 -33.61 13.51 -20.28
N SER A 686 -33.30 13.73 -19.01
CA SER A 686 -34.28 14.20 -18.02
C SER A 686 -34.77 15.63 -18.35
N PRO A 687 -35.93 16.08 -17.83
CA PRO A 687 -36.20 17.52 -17.74
C PRO A 687 -35.16 18.23 -16.87
N TRP A 688 -35.09 19.57 -16.97
CA TRP A 688 -34.29 20.37 -16.04
C TRP A 688 -34.95 20.40 -14.66
N GLU A 689 -34.16 20.07 -13.64
CA GLU A 689 -34.50 20.25 -12.23
C GLU A 689 -33.81 21.52 -11.71
N TRP A 690 -34.55 22.38 -11.00
CA TRP A 690 -34.03 23.64 -10.47
C TRP A 690 -34.14 23.65 -8.95
N PHE A 691 -33.00 23.83 -8.27
CA PHE A 691 -32.92 23.76 -6.81
C PHE A 691 -32.90 25.13 -6.17
N ALA A 692 -33.82 25.37 -5.24
CA ALA A 692 -33.86 26.60 -4.45
C ALA A 692 -32.52 26.86 -3.76
N GLY A 693 -32.00 28.09 -3.89
CA GLY A 693 -30.65 28.48 -3.47
C GLY A 693 -30.08 29.47 -4.48
N SER A 694 -29.15 30.33 -4.07
CA SER A 694 -28.53 31.30 -4.97
C SER A 694 -27.01 31.19 -4.93
N LEU A 695 -26.46 30.82 -6.08
CA LEU A 695 -25.04 30.78 -6.38
C LEU A 695 -24.60 32.10 -7.02
N THR A 696 -23.41 32.54 -6.64
CA THR A 696 -22.68 33.70 -7.16
C THR A 696 -21.57 33.33 -8.14
N SER A 697 -21.24 32.03 -8.28
CA SER A 697 -20.34 31.48 -9.31
C SER A 697 -21.03 30.40 -10.15
N GLY A 698 -20.39 29.95 -11.23
CA GLY A 698 -20.73 28.67 -11.86
C GLY A 698 -20.49 27.48 -10.92
N PRO A 699 -21.09 26.31 -11.19
CA PRO A 699 -20.87 25.09 -10.40
C PRO A 699 -19.57 24.37 -10.75
N SER A 700 -19.07 23.55 -9.83
CA SER A 700 -18.09 22.49 -10.07
C SER A 700 -18.70 21.18 -9.58
N ALA A 701 -18.60 20.11 -10.37
CA ALA A 701 -19.23 18.82 -10.05
C ALA A 701 -18.23 17.66 -10.18
N THR A 702 -18.35 16.66 -9.30
CA THR A 702 -17.54 15.43 -9.33
C THR A 702 -18.34 14.21 -8.90
N SER A 703 -17.87 13.02 -9.27
CA SER A 703 -18.43 11.72 -8.92
C SER A 703 -17.29 10.75 -8.61
N ALA A 704 -17.32 10.10 -7.46
CA ALA A 704 -16.29 9.14 -7.04
C ALA A 704 -16.62 7.70 -7.43
N PHE A 705 -17.91 7.35 -7.50
CA PHE A 705 -18.41 6.03 -7.86
C PHE A 705 -19.91 6.10 -8.16
N SER A 706 -20.42 5.03 -8.76
CA SER A 706 -21.83 4.90 -9.12
C SER A 706 -22.75 5.13 -7.93
N GLY A 707 -23.61 6.14 -8.01
CA GLY A 707 -24.50 6.49 -6.90
C GLY A 707 -24.39 7.92 -6.40
N GLN A 708 -23.28 8.61 -6.63
CA GLN A 708 -22.96 9.83 -5.89
C GLN A 708 -22.60 11.01 -6.79
N LEU A 709 -23.06 12.21 -6.43
CA LEU A 709 -22.63 13.49 -7.03
C LEU A 709 -22.35 14.49 -5.93
N ASP A 710 -21.26 15.22 -6.08
CA ASP A 710 -20.93 16.37 -5.24
C ASP A 710 -20.83 17.61 -6.12
N VAL A 711 -21.60 18.64 -5.78
CA VAL A 711 -21.62 19.92 -6.50
C VAL A 711 -21.26 21.05 -5.53
N VAL A 712 -20.30 21.88 -5.91
CA VAL A 712 -19.90 23.06 -5.14
C VAL A 712 -20.04 24.33 -5.96
N GLY A 713 -20.35 25.43 -5.29
CA GLY A 713 -20.47 26.75 -5.90
C GLY A 713 -20.31 27.86 -4.87
N GLY A 714 -19.92 29.06 -5.29
CA GLY A 714 -19.94 30.24 -4.41
C GLY A 714 -21.38 30.62 -4.12
N GLY A 715 -21.75 30.82 -2.85
CA GLY A 715 -23.08 31.26 -2.43
C GLY A 715 -23.19 32.77 -2.27
N VAL A 716 -24.35 33.24 -1.80
CA VAL A 716 -24.58 34.64 -1.42
C VAL A 716 -23.54 35.08 -0.38
N SER A 717 -23.07 36.32 -0.49
CA SER A 717 -21.99 36.90 0.34
C SER A 717 -20.62 36.22 0.16
N GLY A 718 -20.44 35.42 -0.90
CA GLY A 718 -19.18 34.75 -1.23
C GLY A 718 -18.91 33.49 -0.43
N VAL A 719 -19.86 32.98 0.36
CA VAL A 719 -19.66 31.77 1.18
C VAL A 719 -19.80 30.51 0.31
N PRO A 720 -18.78 29.63 0.19
CA PRO A 720 -18.88 28.39 -0.57
C PRO A 720 -20.01 27.49 -0.06
N GLN A 721 -20.77 26.92 -0.98
CA GLN A 721 -21.89 26.01 -0.74
C GLN A 721 -21.61 24.66 -1.40
N ARG A 722 -22.09 23.59 -0.76
CA ARG A 722 -22.07 22.22 -1.25
C ARG A 722 -23.49 21.66 -1.36
N PHE A 723 -23.72 20.87 -2.41
CA PHE A 723 -24.96 20.18 -2.70
C PHE A 723 -24.64 18.75 -3.12
N GLU A 724 -25.13 17.77 -2.36
CA GLU A 724 -24.75 16.36 -2.50
C GLU A 724 -25.95 15.51 -2.90
N TYR A 725 -25.73 14.60 -3.83
CA TYR A 725 -26.62 13.49 -4.15
C TYR A 725 -26.01 12.17 -3.65
N SER A 726 -26.80 11.40 -2.90
CA SER A 726 -26.47 10.03 -2.50
C SER A 726 -27.64 9.09 -2.77
N SER A 727 -28.56 8.94 -1.82
CA SER A 727 -29.87 8.29 -2.01
C SER A 727 -30.97 9.30 -2.37
N GLY A 728 -30.57 10.46 -2.91
CA GLY A 728 -31.38 11.66 -3.08
C GLY A 728 -30.58 12.93 -2.80
N TRP A 729 -31.10 14.07 -3.27
CA TRP A 729 -30.51 15.40 -3.03
C TRP A 729 -30.64 15.81 -1.57
N ARG A 730 -29.53 16.23 -0.97
CA ARG A 730 -29.49 16.77 0.40
C ARG A 730 -29.71 18.28 0.40
N ASN A 731 -29.93 18.87 1.56
CA ASN A 731 -30.00 20.33 1.69
C ASN A 731 -28.64 20.97 1.41
N TRP A 732 -28.66 22.22 0.93
CA TRP A 732 -27.46 23.05 0.80
C TRP A 732 -26.67 23.11 2.11
N GLN A 733 -25.37 22.89 1.99
CA GLN A 733 -24.44 22.91 3.09
C GLN A 733 -23.47 24.06 2.93
N SER A 734 -23.48 25.00 3.88
CA SER A 734 -22.48 26.07 3.96
C SER A 734 -21.15 25.50 4.44
N LEU A 735 -20.07 25.79 3.72
CA LEU A 735 -18.72 25.36 4.08
C LEU A 735 -17.96 26.39 4.92
N GLY A 736 -18.57 27.55 5.20
CA GLY A 736 -17.93 28.66 5.90
C GLY A 736 -16.83 29.36 5.09
N GLY A 737 -16.30 30.45 5.63
CA GLY A 737 -15.31 31.29 4.93
C GLY A 737 -15.92 32.11 3.78
N ALA A 738 -15.06 32.71 2.96
CA ALA A 738 -15.45 33.51 1.81
C ALA A 738 -14.51 33.23 0.63
N THR A 739 -15.07 33.12 -0.58
CA THR A 739 -14.36 32.94 -1.84
C THR A 739 -14.68 34.07 -2.82
N THR A 740 -13.72 34.40 -3.67
CA THR A 740 -13.89 35.33 -4.80
C THR A 740 -14.04 34.60 -6.14
N GLN A 741 -13.88 33.28 -6.13
CA GLN A 741 -13.88 32.41 -7.32
C GLN A 741 -14.76 31.18 -7.14
N THR A 742 -15.11 30.52 -8.24
CA THR A 742 -15.70 29.18 -8.25
C THR A 742 -14.87 28.21 -7.39
N PRO A 743 -15.45 27.59 -6.35
CA PRO A 743 -14.83 26.47 -5.64
C PRO A 743 -14.57 25.28 -6.57
N ALA A 744 -13.53 24.50 -6.29
CA ALA A 744 -13.27 23.22 -6.95
C ALA A 744 -13.49 22.07 -5.97
N ALA A 745 -14.11 20.98 -6.43
CA ALA A 745 -14.29 19.77 -5.65
C ALA A 745 -13.60 18.60 -6.35
N THR A 746 -12.94 17.74 -5.57
CA THR A 746 -12.41 16.45 -5.99
C THR A 746 -12.64 15.44 -4.87
N ARG A 747 -12.59 14.15 -5.18
CA ARG A 747 -12.65 13.08 -4.17
C ARG A 747 -11.31 12.39 -4.07
N ARG A 748 -10.89 12.10 -2.84
CA ARG A 748 -9.67 11.33 -2.55
C ARG A 748 -9.94 9.84 -2.60
N ASP A 749 -11.10 9.44 -2.11
CA ASP A 749 -11.57 8.05 -2.06
C ASP A 749 -13.10 8.01 -1.90
N SER A 750 -13.67 6.81 -1.71
CA SER A 750 -15.11 6.59 -1.57
C SER A 750 -15.76 7.24 -0.35
N LEU A 751 -14.98 7.74 0.61
CA LEU A 751 -15.44 8.31 1.87
C LEU A 751 -15.07 9.77 2.04
N ASN A 752 -14.01 10.24 1.35
CA ASN A 752 -13.40 11.55 1.56
C ASN A 752 -13.45 12.45 0.32
N GLU A 753 -14.07 13.62 0.47
CA GLU A 753 -14.12 14.71 -0.51
C GLU A 753 -13.18 15.84 -0.09
N ASP A 754 -12.53 16.48 -1.05
CA ASP A 754 -11.66 17.62 -0.87
C ASP A 754 -12.22 18.82 -1.66
N VAL A 755 -12.56 19.91 -0.96
CA VAL A 755 -13.03 21.16 -1.57
C VAL A 755 -11.97 22.25 -1.41
N PHE A 756 -11.66 22.91 -2.51
CA PHE A 756 -10.65 23.96 -2.63
C PHE A 756 -11.27 25.29 -2.98
N VAL A 757 -10.88 26.36 -2.30
CA VAL A 757 -11.40 27.71 -2.52
C VAL A 757 -10.29 28.75 -2.50
N THR A 758 -10.42 29.78 -3.33
CA THR A 758 -9.53 30.95 -3.26
C THR A 758 -10.15 31.98 -2.33
N GLY A 759 -9.52 32.21 -1.18
CA GLY A 759 -9.96 33.18 -0.19
C GLY A 759 -9.95 34.62 -0.70
N THR A 760 -10.54 35.53 0.06
CA THR A 760 -10.52 36.97 -0.24
C THR A 760 -9.12 37.60 -0.13
N ASP A 761 -8.17 36.90 0.50
CA ASP A 761 -6.75 37.24 0.58
C ASP A 761 -5.92 36.68 -0.60
N GLY A 762 -6.58 36.04 -1.57
CA GLY A 762 -5.94 35.41 -2.72
C GLY A 762 -5.20 34.10 -2.41
N GLN A 763 -5.34 33.55 -1.20
CA GLN A 763 -4.73 32.27 -0.82
C GLN A 763 -5.66 31.10 -1.12
N LEU A 764 -5.08 29.90 -1.32
CA LEU A 764 -5.85 28.67 -1.45
C LEU A 764 -6.15 28.08 -0.07
N TYR A 765 -7.42 27.79 0.16
CA TYR A 765 -7.92 27.07 1.33
C TYR A 765 -8.47 25.73 0.89
N HIS A 766 -8.39 24.78 1.80
CA HIS A 766 -8.87 23.43 1.59
C HIS A 766 -9.69 22.97 2.81
N THR A 767 -10.76 22.23 2.53
CA THR A 767 -11.51 21.49 3.54
C THR A 767 -11.73 20.05 3.06
N ALA A 768 -11.50 19.10 3.96
CA ALA A 768 -11.79 17.69 3.73
C ALA A 768 -13.13 17.35 4.40
N LEU A 769 -14.02 16.70 3.65
CA LEU A 769 -15.33 16.28 4.11
C LEU A 769 -15.36 14.75 4.16
N SER A 770 -15.63 14.18 5.32
CA SER A 770 -15.81 12.74 5.50
C SER A 770 -17.30 12.40 5.69
N SER A 771 -17.71 11.20 5.29
CA SER A 771 -19.05 10.67 5.58
C SER A 771 -19.25 10.27 7.05
N ALA A 772 -18.24 10.39 7.91
CA ALA A 772 -18.34 10.19 9.36
C ALA A 772 -18.70 11.52 10.08
N PRO A 773 -19.46 11.48 11.20
CA PRO A 773 -19.89 12.69 11.87
C PRO A 773 -18.71 13.42 12.54
N GLY A 774 -18.31 14.58 12.00
CA GLY A 774 -17.32 15.48 12.57
C GLY A 774 -16.67 16.39 11.51
N PHE A 775 -16.78 17.70 11.66
CA PHE A 775 -16.16 18.67 10.77
C PHE A 775 -14.72 18.97 11.19
N GLY A 776 -13.78 18.93 10.24
CA GLY A 776 -12.48 19.60 10.36
C GLY A 776 -12.59 21.07 9.96
N ALA A 777 -11.85 21.96 10.63
CA ALA A 777 -11.76 23.37 10.23
C ALA A 777 -10.97 23.51 8.91
N ALA A 778 -11.34 24.48 8.07
CA ALA A 778 -10.60 24.79 6.84
C ALA A 778 -9.14 25.15 7.17
N THR A 779 -8.19 24.55 6.46
CA THR A 779 -6.76 24.76 6.67
C THR A 779 -6.15 25.60 5.55
N ARG A 780 -5.24 26.50 5.92
CA ARG A 780 -4.54 27.39 4.98
C ARG A 780 -3.36 26.67 4.34
N GLN A 781 -3.25 26.75 3.02
CA GLN A 781 -2.06 26.29 2.28
C GLN A 781 -0.99 27.41 2.26
N GLN A 782 0.29 27.10 2.49
CA GLN A 782 1.36 28.11 2.60
C GLN A 782 2.12 28.29 1.28
N ALA A 783 2.22 29.53 0.78
CA ALA A 783 3.07 29.83 -0.36
C ALA A 783 4.57 29.72 0.02
N ALA A 784 5.37 29.12 -0.86
CA ALA A 784 6.83 29.20 -0.75
C ALA A 784 7.29 30.67 -0.94
N PRO A 785 8.36 31.12 -0.24
CA PRO A 785 8.90 32.45 -0.44
C PRO A 785 9.36 32.64 -1.89
N SER A 786 8.91 33.73 -2.52
CA SER A 786 9.27 34.09 -3.89
C SER A 786 10.80 34.17 -4.04
N ARG A 787 11.39 33.34 -4.91
CA ARG A 787 12.72 33.63 -5.44
C ARG A 787 12.60 34.88 -6.31
N GLN A 788 13.29 35.96 -5.91
CA GLN A 788 13.46 37.14 -6.75
C GLN A 788 13.99 36.70 -8.12
N ALA A 789 13.38 37.24 -9.18
CA ALA A 789 13.83 37.05 -10.55
C ALA A 789 15.33 37.38 -10.65
N ALA A 790 16.13 36.43 -11.13
CA ALA A 790 17.50 36.71 -11.50
C ALA A 790 17.49 37.80 -12.59
N PRO A 791 18.30 38.87 -12.48
CA PRO A 791 18.34 39.89 -13.51
C PRO A 791 18.84 39.28 -14.82
N SER A 792 18.18 39.65 -15.91
CA SER A 792 18.50 39.29 -17.28
C SER A 792 19.98 39.55 -17.59
N GLN A 793 20.74 38.50 -17.97
CA GLN A 793 22.02 38.71 -18.64
C GLN A 793 21.75 39.24 -20.04
N SER A 794 21.95 40.54 -20.21
CA SER A 794 22.06 41.20 -21.50
C SER A 794 23.43 40.91 -22.13
N ASP A 795 23.41 40.63 -23.43
CA ASP A 795 24.55 40.61 -24.34
C ASP A 795 25.60 41.70 -24.06
N ALA A 796 26.87 41.29 -23.92
CA ALA A 796 28.10 42.00 -24.36
C ALA A 796 29.32 41.10 -24.05
N GLY A 797 30.25 40.75 -24.95
CA GLY A 797 30.39 41.02 -26.36
C GLY A 797 31.69 40.38 -26.89
N ARG A 798 31.85 40.45 -28.22
CA ARG A 798 33.06 40.21 -29.03
C ARG A 798 34.39 40.41 -28.28
N LEU A 799 35.20 39.35 -28.22
CA LEU A 799 36.41 39.13 -29.04
C LEU A 799 37.03 37.77 -28.66
#